data_AF-A0A5C0DLB0-F1
#
_entry.id   AF-A0A5C0DLB0-F1
#
_cell.length_a   1.000
_cell.length_b   1.000
_cell.length_c   1.000
_cell.angle_alpha   90.00
_cell.angle_beta   90.00
_cell.angle_gamma   90.00
#
_symmetry.space_group_name_H-M   'P 1'
#
loop_
_entity.id
_entity.type
_entity.pdbx_description
1 polymer ?
#
loop_
_entity_poly.entity_id
_entity_poly.type
_entity_poly.pdbx_seq_one_letter_code
_entity_poly.pdbx_strand_id
1 'polypeptide(L)'
;MNYKYTIPTLFILTSITLTSPARGQNLPCSKEVDDIAQNITVLIENKNGGSGTIIKRDGNTYTVLTSFHNVADKSLKYTLVTPDGQRYPINVQNLQRLGDNIDLTVVQFNSSKSYQVAKIGNSDNAKRRDNVYIAGFPAKTGGINTALYECRDGQISANATQATIDGGYNLIYTNKILKGMSGGPVLNQQGELIGINGLIEENEQGNTDRYGAVPINVYMRVASGARQPVKPTGGGLKADDYLALGLEKENKEDKRGAIVAYTEAIKIDPNNAVAYNYRGNLRFELGDKQGAIQDYNQAIKINPNNDVVYNNRGRAKFALGDKQGAIQDYNQAIQINPNYDYNYSFRGLAKYELGDKQGAIQDYNQAIQINPNNANTYYFRGNAKYELGDKQAAIQDYNQAIKINPNNDVVYNNRGWAKSALGDKQGAIQDYNQAIKINPNNDVVYNNRGNAKYELGDKQGAIQDYNQAIKINPNYAQAYNNRGRAKFALGDKQGAIQDYNQAIQINPNNANTYYFRGNAKSDLGDKQGAIQDYNQAIKINPNNDAAYYNRGFAKSDLGDKQGAIQDYNQAIKINPNDADYYYFRGLAKSNLGDKQGAIQDYNQAIKINPNNDVAYNNRGLAKSDLGDKQGAIQDYNQAIKINPNNDAAYYNRGFAKYDLGDKQAAIQDYNQAIKINPKILDIPIQTILEN
;
A
#
# COMPACT_ATOMS: atom_id res chain seq x y z
N MET A 1 -0.46 3.69 54.26
CA MET A 1 0.86 4.07 54.78
C MET A 1 1.50 5.04 53.81
N ASN A 2 1.71 6.28 54.24
CA ASN A 2 2.47 7.30 53.53
C ASN A 2 3.95 6.89 53.48
N TYR A 3 4.55 6.88 52.29
CA TYR A 3 6.00 7.01 52.16
C TYR A 3 6.33 8.14 51.20
N LYS A 4 6.78 9.25 51.80
CA LYS A 4 7.49 10.34 51.15
C LYS A 4 8.85 9.82 50.68
N TYR A 5 9.23 10.16 49.45
CA TYR A 5 10.63 10.19 49.05
C TYR A 5 10.99 11.62 48.64
N THR A 6 11.76 12.26 49.51
CA THR A 6 12.56 13.46 49.28
C THR A 6 13.73 13.13 48.36
N ILE A 7 13.88 13.88 47.27
CA ILE A 7 15.08 13.89 46.43
C ILE A 7 15.77 15.25 46.63
N PRO A 8 17.10 15.29 46.85
CA PRO A 8 17.81 16.50 47.23
C PRO A 8 17.96 17.49 46.09
N THR A 9 17.82 18.77 46.45
CA THR A 9 18.10 19.95 45.64
C THR A 9 19.60 20.02 45.34
N LEU A 10 19.98 19.79 44.08
CA LEU A 10 21.32 20.11 43.59
C LEU A 10 21.22 21.35 42.69
N PHE A 11 21.58 22.51 43.25
CA PHE A 11 21.81 23.72 42.48
C PHE A 11 23.10 23.52 41.66
N ILE A 12 22.95 23.18 40.38
CA ILE A 12 24.01 23.39 39.40
C ILE A 12 23.64 24.65 38.63
N LEU A 13 24.31 25.75 38.97
CA LEU A 13 24.43 26.95 38.14
C LEU A 13 25.26 26.58 36.91
N THR A 14 24.63 25.96 35.90
CA THR A 14 25.11 26.07 34.53
C THR A 14 24.50 27.32 33.94
N SER A 15 25.35 28.28 33.61
CA SER A 15 25.04 29.38 32.72
C SER A 15 24.40 28.80 31.45
N ILE A 16 23.08 28.89 31.36
CA ILE A 16 22.36 28.72 30.09
C ILE A 16 22.74 29.96 29.28
N THR A 17 23.82 29.87 28.50
CA THR A 17 23.84 30.63 27.26
C THR A 17 22.64 30.13 26.47
N LEU A 18 21.58 30.92 26.45
CA LEU A 18 20.51 30.80 25.48
C LEU A 18 21.16 31.04 24.11
N THR A 19 21.76 29.99 23.55
CA THR A 19 21.92 29.92 22.10
C THR A 19 20.50 29.85 21.57
N SER A 20 20.06 30.98 21.01
CA SER A 20 18.81 31.09 20.27
C SER A 20 18.59 29.83 19.44
N PRO A 21 17.42 29.18 19.53
CA PRO A 21 17.12 28.05 18.66
C PRO A 21 17.33 28.50 17.21
N ALA A 22 18.03 27.69 16.43
CA ALA A 22 18.19 27.91 15.00
C ALA A 22 16.81 28.18 14.40
N ARG A 23 16.62 29.36 13.78
CA ARG A 23 15.39 29.77 13.09
C ARG A 23 14.96 28.66 12.14
N GLY A 24 13.82 28.03 12.44
CA GLY A 24 13.16 27.09 11.54
C GLY A 24 12.51 27.82 10.37
N GLN A 25 12.56 27.19 9.20
CA GLN A 25 12.08 27.69 7.91
C GLN A 25 10.54 27.88 7.88
N ASN A 26 10.07 28.84 7.05
CA ASN A 26 8.67 29.28 6.88
C ASN A 26 8.11 30.17 8.00
N LEU A 27 8.95 31.00 8.61
CA LEU A 27 8.45 32.11 9.41
C LEU A 27 8.08 33.28 8.47
N PRO A 28 7.11 34.12 8.85
CA PRO A 28 6.91 35.39 8.14
C PRO A 28 8.23 36.16 8.14
N CYS A 29 8.49 36.87 7.03
CA CYS A 29 9.65 37.72 6.89
C CYS A 29 9.81 38.66 8.09
N SER A 30 11.06 39.04 8.43
CA SER A 30 11.26 40.08 9.43
C SER A 30 10.50 41.32 9.00
N LYS A 31 9.77 41.96 9.92
CA LYS A 31 8.88 43.10 9.64
C LYS A 31 9.52 44.14 8.71
N GLU A 32 10.78 44.51 8.95
CA GLU A 32 11.50 45.47 8.11
C GLU A 32 11.67 45.02 6.65
N VAL A 33 12.10 43.78 6.43
CA VAL A 33 12.24 43.22 5.07
C VAL A 33 10.87 42.98 4.44
N ASP A 34 9.86 42.61 5.22
CA ASP A 34 8.50 42.43 4.73
C ASP A 34 7.88 43.75 4.25
N ASP A 35 8.06 44.82 5.03
CA ASP A 35 7.60 46.17 4.67
C ASP A 35 8.28 46.63 3.35
N ILE A 36 9.57 46.37 3.18
CA ILE A 36 10.28 46.65 1.92
C ILE A 36 9.71 45.81 0.78
N ALA A 37 9.62 44.49 0.98
CA ALA A 37 9.17 43.54 -0.03
C ALA A 37 7.74 43.84 -0.51
N GLN A 38 6.82 44.14 0.40
CA GLN A 38 5.44 44.48 0.08
C GLN A 38 5.35 45.74 -0.81
N ASN A 39 6.16 46.75 -0.54
CA ASN A 39 6.12 48.03 -1.24
C ASN A 39 6.82 48.03 -2.60
N ILE A 40 7.67 47.05 -2.90
CA ILE A 40 8.34 46.90 -4.20
C ILE A 40 7.72 45.80 -5.07
N THR A 41 6.81 44.98 -4.54
CA THR A 41 6.20 43.85 -5.25
C THR A 41 4.89 44.28 -5.92
N VAL A 42 4.70 43.90 -7.18
CA VAL A 42 3.45 44.09 -7.92
C VAL A 42 2.82 42.75 -8.26
N LEU A 43 1.49 42.72 -8.39
CA LEU A 43 0.77 41.57 -8.92
C LEU A 43 0.69 41.67 -10.44
N ILE A 44 1.06 40.60 -11.13
CA ILE A 44 0.82 40.42 -12.56
C ILE A 44 -0.46 39.57 -12.70
N GLU A 45 -1.59 40.25 -12.80
CA GLU A 45 -2.90 39.61 -12.81
C GLU A 45 -3.20 38.99 -14.19
N ASN A 46 -3.41 37.68 -14.19
CA ASN A 46 -3.85 36.85 -15.32
C ASN A 46 -4.58 35.59 -14.78
N LYS A 47 -4.94 34.63 -15.64
CA LYS A 47 -5.58 33.35 -15.22
C LYS A 47 -4.71 32.48 -14.30
N ASN A 48 -3.40 32.54 -14.43
CA ASN A 48 -2.41 31.70 -13.75
C ASN A 48 -1.77 32.37 -12.50
N GLY A 49 -1.97 33.67 -12.31
CA GLY A 49 -1.25 34.48 -11.32
C GLY A 49 0.20 34.77 -11.73
N GLY A 50 0.81 35.76 -11.09
CA GLY A 50 2.19 36.14 -11.34
C GLY A 50 2.58 37.34 -10.47
N SER A 51 3.87 37.53 -10.23
CA SER A 51 4.40 38.63 -9.42
C SER A 51 5.43 39.42 -10.22
N GLY A 52 5.74 40.64 -9.80
CA GLY A 52 6.77 41.49 -10.38
C GLY A 52 7.48 42.31 -9.31
N THR A 53 8.66 42.82 -9.62
CA THR A 53 9.48 43.65 -8.72
C THR A 53 9.80 45.00 -9.34
N ILE A 54 9.48 46.10 -8.67
CA ILE A 54 9.81 47.46 -9.12
C ILE A 54 11.30 47.74 -8.89
N ILE A 55 12.06 47.96 -9.95
CA ILE A 55 13.54 48.06 -9.89
C ILE A 55 14.11 49.41 -10.32
N LYS A 56 13.34 50.24 -11.03
CA LYS A 56 13.80 51.55 -11.49
C LYS A 56 12.62 52.48 -11.72
N ARG A 57 12.83 53.78 -11.50
CA ARG A 57 11.94 54.87 -11.91
C ARG A 57 12.74 55.86 -12.76
N ASP A 58 12.20 56.26 -13.90
CA ASP A 58 12.71 57.33 -14.77
C ASP A 58 11.55 58.27 -15.13
N GLY A 59 11.53 59.46 -14.54
CA GLY A 59 10.36 60.34 -14.57
C GLY A 59 9.11 59.65 -13.99
N ASN A 60 8.06 59.54 -14.80
CA ASN A 60 6.83 58.83 -14.43
C ASN A 60 6.83 57.36 -14.85
N THR A 61 7.88 56.88 -15.52
CA THR A 61 7.98 55.51 -16.00
C THR A 61 8.63 54.64 -14.95
N TYR A 62 7.95 53.57 -14.55
CA TYR A 62 8.46 52.54 -13.65
C TYR A 62 8.84 51.29 -14.44
N THR A 63 9.99 50.71 -14.11
CA THR A 63 10.48 49.44 -14.66
C THR A 63 10.26 48.33 -13.64
N VAL A 64 9.63 47.26 -14.09
CA VAL A 64 9.32 46.07 -13.31
C VAL A 64 9.98 44.85 -13.94
N LEU A 65 10.69 44.06 -13.13
CA LEU A 65 11.14 42.73 -13.52
C LEU A 65 10.09 41.68 -13.17
N THR A 66 9.87 40.73 -14.06
CA THR A 66 9.02 39.56 -13.82
C THR A 66 9.53 38.36 -14.62
N SER A 67 9.15 37.15 -14.23
CA SER A 67 9.46 35.95 -15.00
C SER A 67 8.78 36.03 -16.37
N PHE A 68 9.48 35.63 -17.43
CA PHE A 68 8.92 35.74 -18.79
C PHE A 68 7.70 34.84 -18.97
N HIS A 69 7.66 33.66 -18.34
CA HIS A 69 6.49 32.78 -18.37
C HIS A 69 5.21 33.43 -17.83
N ASN A 70 5.31 34.44 -16.94
CA ASN A 70 4.14 35.17 -16.44
C ASN A 70 3.44 35.99 -17.53
N VAL A 71 4.12 36.31 -18.63
CA VAL A 71 3.65 37.19 -19.71
C VAL A 71 3.97 36.62 -21.11
N ALA A 72 4.18 35.31 -21.20
CA ALA A 72 4.61 34.63 -22.43
C ALA A 72 3.45 34.45 -23.43
N ASP A 73 2.24 34.21 -22.95
CA ASP A 73 1.07 33.97 -23.82
C ASP A 73 0.53 35.30 -24.37
N LYS A 74 0.89 35.60 -25.63
CA LYS A 74 0.51 36.83 -26.32
C LYS A 74 -1.00 36.95 -26.60
N SER A 75 -1.78 35.89 -26.40
CA SER A 75 -3.24 35.90 -26.57
C SER A 75 -3.99 36.45 -25.35
N LEU A 76 -3.34 36.49 -24.18
CA LEU A 76 -3.96 36.91 -22.92
C LEU A 76 -3.79 38.41 -22.67
N LYS A 77 -4.73 38.96 -21.88
CA LYS A 77 -4.63 40.31 -21.32
C LYS A 77 -4.03 40.22 -19.93
N TYR A 78 -3.09 41.12 -19.65
CA TYR A 78 -2.37 41.18 -18.38
C TYR A 78 -2.52 42.56 -17.76
N THR A 79 -2.72 42.59 -16.45
CA THR A 79 -2.80 43.84 -15.67
C THR A 79 -1.75 43.81 -14.59
N LEU A 80 -0.94 44.86 -14.52
CA LEU A 80 -0.06 45.14 -13.38
C LEU A 80 -0.89 45.82 -12.30
N VAL A 81 -0.85 45.28 -11.08
CA VAL A 81 -1.49 45.88 -9.90
C VAL A 81 -0.41 46.29 -8.91
N THR A 82 -0.32 47.59 -8.60
CA THR A 82 0.64 48.15 -7.65
C THR A 82 0.25 47.89 -6.20
N PRO A 83 1.15 48.09 -5.22
CA PRO A 83 0.85 47.86 -3.80
C PRO A 83 -0.38 48.61 -3.27
N ASP A 84 -0.68 49.79 -3.82
CA ASP A 84 -1.86 50.60 -3.48
C ASP A 84 -3.13 50.21 -4.28
N GLY A 85 -3.08 49.11 -5.04
CA GLY A 85 -4.19 48.57 -5.81
C GLY A 85 -4.45 49.25 -7.16
N GLN A 86 -3.62 50.21 -7.60
CA GLN A 86 -3.77 50.82 -8.92
C GLN A 86 -3.44 49.83 -10.03
N ARG A 87 -4.15 49.95 -11.15
CA ARG A 87 -4.15 48.95 -12.23
C ARG A 87 -3.63 49.57 -13.52
N TYR A 88 -2.66 48.91 -14.14
CA TYR A 88 -2.03 49.36 -15.38
C TYR A 88 -1.99 48.21 -16.40
N PRO A 89 -2.48 48.40 -17.63
CA PRO A 89 -2.44 47.35 -18.66
C PRO A 89 -1.00 47.08 -19.10
N ILE A 90 -0.65 45.81 -19.33
CA ILE A 90 0.65 45.40 -19.85
C ILE A 90 0.53 45.10 -21.34
N ASN A 91 1.31 45.78 -22.18
CA ASN A 91 1.42 45.45 -23.60
C ASN A 91 2.45 44.31 -23.80
N VAL A 92 1.96 43.09 -23.97
CA VAL A 92 2.83 41.91 -24.12
C VAL A 92 3.42 41.73 -25.52
N GLN A 93 2.92 42.40 -26.55
CA GLN A 93 3.30 42.10 -27.95
C GLN A 93 4.79 42.29 -28.23
N ASN A 94 5.42 43.26 -27.55
CA ASN A 94 6.84 43.59 -27.74
C ASN A 94 7.75 43.01 -26.64
N LEU A 95 7.20 42.24 -25.68
CA LEU A 95 7.99 41.68 -24.60
C LEU A 95 8.80 40.48 -25.07
N GLN A 96 10.10 40.52 -24.79
CA GLN A 96 11.07 39.47 -25.08
C GLN A 96 11.81 39.06 -23.81
N ARG A 97 12.43 37.88 -23.85
CA ARG A 97 13.34 37.43 -22.79
C ARG A 97 14.58 38.31 -22.76
N LEU A 98 15.16 38.49 -21.58
CA LEU A 98 16.45 39.16 -21.41
C LEU A 98 17.60 38.20 -21.78
N GLY A 99 17.76 38.00 -23.09
CA GLY A 99 18.74 37.13 -23.72
C GLY A 99 18.33 35.65 -23.81
N ASP A 100 19.24 34.84 -24.35
CA ASP A 100 18.95 33.46 -24.73
C ASP A 100 18.89 32.59 -23.47
N ASN A 101 17.74 31.93 -23.25
CA ASN A 101 17.47 31.02 -22.12
C ASN A 101 17.35 31.65 -20.73
N ILE A 102 17.05 32.95 -20.62
CA ILE A 102 16.74 33.60 -19.33
C ILE A 102 15.24 33.82 -19.20
N ASP A 103 14.62 33.25 -18.17
CA ASP A 103 13.20 33.40 -17.88
C ASP A 103 12.92 34.69 -17.11
N LEU A 104 13.33 35.80 -17.72
CA LEU A 104 13.20 37.14 -17.16
C LEU A 104 12.84 38.13 -18.25
N THR A 105 11.93 39.06 -17.95
CA THR A 105 11.54 40.14 -18.86
C THR A 105 11.28 41.44 -18.11
N VAL A 106 11.19 42.53 -18.87
CA VAL A 106 10.94 43.87 -18.37
C VAL A 106 9.54 44.31 -18.75
N VAL A 107 8.76 44.73 -17.77
CA VAL A 107 7.48 45.41 -17.96
C VAL A 107 7.62 46.86 -17.50
N GLN A 108 6.92 47.78 -18.17
CA GLN A 108 6.88 49.19 -17.77
C GLN A 108 5.46 49.67 -17.56
N PHE A 109 5.28 50.58 -16.61
CA PHE A 109 4.02 51.31 -16.42
C PHE A 109 4.30 52.78 -16.08
N ASN A 110 3.36 53.66 -16.40
CA ASN A 110 3.48 55.10 -16.15
C ASN A 110 2.58 55.52 -14.98
N SER A 111 3.13 56.20 -13.99
CA SER A 111 2.36 56.77 -12.87
C SER A 111 3.01 58.05 -12.33
N SER A 112 2.16 59.02 -11.96
CA SER A 112 2.60 60.20 -11.21
C SER A 112 2.76 59.91 -9.71
N LYS A 113 2.15 58.83 -9.21
CA LYS A 113 2.32 58.39 -7.81
C LYS A 113 3.73 57.88 -7.57
N SER A 114 4.21 58.06 -6.34
CA SER A 114 5.51 57.57 -5.93
C SER A 114 5.41 56.17 -5.32
N TYR A 115 5.93 55.18 -6.03
CA TYR A 115 6.15 53.81 -5.55
C TYR A 115 7.60 53.59 -5.11
N GLN A 116 7.80 52.74 -4.09
CA GLN A 116 9.13 52.35 -3.65
C GLN A 116 9.84 51.56 -4.75
N VAL A 117 11.13 51.85 -4.95
CA VAL A 117 12.00 51.13 -5.89
C VAL A 117 12.94 50.25 -5.08
N ALA A 118 13.12 49.01 -5.53
CA ALA A 118 14.02 48.07 -4.89
C ALA A 118 15.46 48.59 -4.87
N LYS A 119 16.12 48.54 -3.71
CA LYS A 119 17.55 48.77 -3.61
C LYS A 119 18.28 47.57 -4.22
N ILE A 120 19.01 47.79 -5.32
CA ILE A 120 19.74 46.72 -6.01
C ILE A 120 20.92 46.28 -5.14
N GLY A 121 20.93 45.01 -4.75
CA GLY A 121 22.04 44.36 -4.07
C GLY A 121 23.04 43.76 -5.06
N ASN A 122 23.99 42.99 -4.52
CA ASN A 122 24.97 42.25 -5.33
C ASN A 122 24.78 40.74 -5.13
N SER A 123 24.20 40.08 -6.12
CA SER A 123 23.95 38.63 -6.06
C SER A 123 25.23 37.80 -6.08
N ASP A 124 26.35 38.31 -6.58
CA ASP A 124 27.62 37.56 -6.63
C ASP A 124 28.22 37.38 -5.23
N ASN A 125 27.82 38.23 -4.27
CA ASN A 125 28.25 38.14 -2.87
C ASN A 125 27.43 37.15 -2.05
N ALA A 126 26.31 36.66 -2.59
CA ALA A 126 25.38 35.81 -1.87
C ALA A 126 25.98 34.40 -1.72
N LYS A 127 26.04 33.89 -0.48
CA LYS A 127 26.70 32.62 -0.12
C LYS A 127 25.70 31.63 0.44
N ARG A 128 26.05 30.34 0.38
CA ARG A 128 25.26 29.29 1.00
C ARG A 128 25.03 29.58 2.48
N ARG A 129 23.79 29.35 2.95
CA ARG A 129 23.27 29.63 4.30
C ARG A 129 23.01 31.10 4.63
N ASP A 130 23.32 32.04 3.74
CA ASP A 130 22.84 33.41 3.90
C ASP A 130 21.31 33.40 3.90
N ASN A 131 20.70 34.19 4.78
CA ASN A 131 19.24 34.28 4.83
C ASN A 131 18.73 35.09 3.64
N VAL A 132 17.64 34.62 3.06
CA VAL A 132 16.94 35.25 1.95
C VAL A 132 15.44 35.34 2.23
N TYR A 133 14.79 36.31 1.63
CA TYR A 133 13.37 36.58 1.82
C TYR A 133 12.71 36.66 0.46
N ILE A 134 11.70 35.83 0.25
CA ILE A 134 11.02 35.70 -1.04
C ILE A 134 9.59 36.17 -0.88
N ALA A 135 9.21 37.17 -1.67
CA ALA A 135 7.87 37.71 -1.65
C ALA A 135 7.16 37.57 -2.99
N GLY A 136 5.83 37.57 -2.95
CA GLY A 136 5.01 37.44 -4.14
C GLY A 136 3.53 37.23 -3.83
N PHE A 137 2.76 36.99 -4.88
CA PHE A 137 1.33 36.76 -4.84
C PHE A 137 1.02 35.33 -5.30
N PRO A 138 0.64 34.42 -4.40
CA PRO A 138 0.16 33.09 -4.77
C PRO A 138 -1.06 33.17 -5.71
N ALA A 139 -1.16 32.20 -6.60
CA ALA A 139 -2.26 32.05 -7.52
C ALA A 139 -3.56 31.75 -6.76
N LYS A 140 -4.68 32.24 -7.30
CA LYS A 140 -6.02 31.98 -6.74
C LYS A 140 -6.31 30.48 -6.78
N THR A 141 -6.79 29.93 -5.67
CA THR A 141 -7.25 28.52 -5.57
C THR A 141 -8.77 28.49 -5.38
N GLY A 142 -9.41 27.33 -5.55
CA GLY A 142 -10.88 27.19 -5.53
C GLY A 142 -11.60 27.68 -4.25
N GLY A 143 -10.86 28.03 -3.18
CA GLY A 143 -11.39 28.65 -1.96
C GLY A 143 -10.95 30.09 -1.70
N ILE A 144 -10.02 30.68 -2.48
CA ILE A 144 -9.47 32.02 -2.26
C ILE A 144 -9.55 32.84 -3.55
N ASN A 145 -10.47 33.81 -3.60
CA ASN A 145 -10.75 34.62 -4.79
C ASN A 145 -9.87 35.88 -4.93
N THR A 146 -9.00 36.15 -3.96
CA THR A 146 -8.10 37.32 -3.92
C THR A 146 -6.65 36.84 -3.84
N ALA A 147 -5.78 37.36 -4.72
CA ALA A 147 -4.34 37.10 -4.62
C ALA A 147 -3.81 37.86 -3.39
N LEU A 148 -3.42 37.14 -2.35
CA LEU A 148 -2.90 37.73 -1.11
C LEU A 148 -1.38 37.80 -1.21
N TYR A 149 -0.79 38.90 -0.75
CA TYR A 149 0.66 39.01 -0.66
C TYR A 149 1.20 38.04 0.39
N GLU A 150 2.32 37.38 0.09
CA GLU A 150 3.07 36.56 1.02
C GLU A 150 4.56 36.87 0.96
N CYS A 151 5.24 36.76 2.10
CA CYS A 151 6.69 36.80 2.22
C CYS A 151 7.19 35.66 3.11
N ARG A 152 8.22 34.95 2.66
CA ARG A 152 8.77 33.75 3.31
C ARG A 152 10.28 33.86 3.48
N ASP A 153 10.78 33.55 4.67
CA ASP A 153 12.21 33.57 5.00
C ASP A 153 12.91 32.23 4.76
N GLY A 154 14.18 32.26 4.37
CA GLY A 154 14.88 31.12 3.81
C GLY A 154 16.37 31.21 3.80
N GLN A 155 17.02 30.20 3.20
CA GLN A 155 18.47 30.16 3.06
C GLN A 155 18.92 29.78 1.66
N ILE A 156 20.00 30.41 1.21
CA ILE A 156 20.65 30.05 -0.05
C ILE A 156 21.23 28.64 0.06
N SER A 157 20.86 27.78 -0.88
CA SER A 157 21.40 26.44 -1.07
C SER A 157 22.59 26.44 -2.03
N ALA A 158 22.54 27.27 -3.07
CA ALA A 158 23.65 27.47 -3.99
C ALA A 158 23.50 28.78 -4.77
N ASN A 159 24.63 29.33 -5.19
CA ASN A 159 24.68 30.47 -6.09
C ASN A 159 25.64 30.16 -7.25
N ALA A 160 25.12 29.60 -8.33
CA ALA A 160 25.93 29.22 -9.49
C ALA A 160 26.40 30.45 -10.28
N THR A 161 27.67 30.47 -10.65
CA THR A 161 28.25 31.52 -11.51
C THR A 161 27.82 31.38 -12.97
N GLN A 162 27.42 30.17 -13.38
CA GLN A 162 27.10 29.84 -14.76
C GLN A 162 25.63 29.46 -14.91
N ALA A 163 25.02 29.88 -16.02
CA ALA A 163 23.67 29.50 -16.40
C ALA A 163 23.65 28.02 -16.82
N THR A 164 23.63 27.13 -15.83
CA THR A 164 23.51 25.67 -16.02
C THR A 164 22.06 25.21 -15.85
N ILE A 165 21.17 26.00 -15.27
CA ILE A 165 19.75 25.66 -15.11
C ILE A 165 18.92 26.37 -16.19
N ASP A 166 18.02 25.64 -16.86
CA ASP A 166 17.08 26.19 -17.85
C ASP A 166 16.34 27.40 -17.24
N GLY A 167 16.36 28.55 -17.93
CA GLY A 167 15.75 29.79 -17.45
C GLY A 167 16.68 30.71 -16.65
N GLY A 168 17.92 30.32 -16.35
CA GLY A 168 18.92 31.17 -15.68
C GLY A 168 18.76 31.26 -14.14
N TYR A 169 18.09 30.27 -13.54
CA TYR A 169 17.78 30.18 -12.11
C TYR A 169 18.99 29.79 -11.26
N ASN A 170 20.04 30.58 -11.29
CA ASN A 170 21.32 30.23 -10.68
C ASN A 170 21.37 30.42 -9.16
N LEU A 171 20.42 31.15 -8.58
CA LEU A 171 20.31 31.35 -7.14
C LEU A 171 19.28 30.39 -6.57
N ILE A 172 19.74 29.31 -5.92
CA ILE A 172 18.91 28.22 -5.40
C ILE A 172 18.76 28.37 -3.91
N TYR A 173 17.56 28.16 -3.37
CA TYR A 173 17.27 28.34 -1.94
C TYR A 173 16.27 27.30 -1.41
N THR A 174 16.14 27.22 -0.09
CA THR A 174 15.43 26.14 0.62
C THR A 174 13.90 26.31 0.72
N ASN A 175 13.35 27.43 0.26
CA ASN A 175 12.00 27.85 0.65
C ASN A 175 10.89 27.41 -0.24
N LYS A 176 9.85 26.83 0.37
CA LYS A 176 8.57 26.61 -0.28
C LYS A 176 7.93 27.92 -0.73
N ILE A 177 7.99 28.20 -2.03
CA ILE A 177 7.20 29.26 -2.67
C ILE A 177 5.93 28.65 -3.24
N LEU A 178 4.85 29.42 -3.22
CA LEU A 178 3.58 28.99 -3.78
C LEU A 178 3.51 29.35 -5.28
N LYS A 179 2.80 28.52 -6.05
CA LYS A 179 2.48 28.81 -7.45
C LYS A 179 1.90 30.23 -7.57
N GLY A 180 2.39 31.01 -8.53
CA GLY A 180 2.01 32.42 -8.74
C GLY A 180 3.00 33.45 -8.17
N MET A 181 3.85 33.07 -7.20
CA MET A 181 4.86 33.96 -6.64
C MET A 181 6.04 34.26 -7.59
N SER A 182 6.12 33.60 -8.75
CA SER A 182 7.15 33.84 -9.77
C SER A 182 7.20 35.30 -10.19
N GLY A 183 8.39 35.86 -10.32
CA GLY A 183 8.66 37.25 -10.69
C GLY A 183 8.73 38.23 -9.50
N GLY A 184 8.40 37.77 -8.28
CA GLY A 184 8.57 38.56 -7.06
C GLY A 184 10.04 38.66 -6.60
N PRO A 185 10.34 39.53 -5.62
CA PRO A 185 11.71 39.80 -5.21
C PRO A 185 12.28 38.68 -4.34
N VAL A 186 13.57 38.42 -4.53
CA VAL A 186 14.42 37.72 -3.57
C VAL A 186 15.36 38.74 -2.92
N LEU A 187 15.19 38.95 -1.62
CA LEU A 187 15.92 39.95 -0.83
C LEU A 187 16.94 39.31 0.11
N ASN A 188 18.05 40.00 0.36
CA ASN A 188 18.97 39.66 1.46
C ASN A 188 18.45 40.19 2.81
N GLN A 189 19.21 39.95 3.90
CA GLN A 189 18.88 40.42 5.25
C GLN A 189 18.74 41.94 5.40
N GLN A 190 19.30 42.71 4.47
CA GLN A 190 19.24 44.17 4.45
C GLN A 190 18.07 44.70 3.59
N GLY A 191 17.22 43.81 3.05
CA GLY A 191 16.13 44.18 2.15
C GLY A 191 16.59 44.58 0.75
N GLU A 192 17.83 44.23 0.35
CA GLU A 192 18.36 44.52 -0.98
C GLU A 192 18.02 43.39 -1.95
N LEU A 193 17.60 43.76 -3.17
CA LEU A 193 17.23 42.83 -4.22
C LEU A 193 18.46 42.10 -4.75
N ILE A 194 18.49 40.78 -4.58
CA ILE A 194 19.57 39.91 -5.07
C ILE A 194 19.09 38.93 -6.15
N GLY A 195 17.78 38.81 -6.39
CA GLY A 195 17.26 37.98 -7.47
C GLY A 195 15.77 38.16 -7.73
N ILE A 196 15.31 37.58 -8.83
CA ILE A 196 13.90 37.51 -9.20
C ILE A 196 13.46 36.06 -9.13
N ASN A 197 12.48 35.80 -8.28
CA ASN A 197 11.99 34.46 -7.96
C ASN A 197 11.42 33.75 -9.19
N GLY A 198 11.67 32.44 -9.34
CA GLY A 198 10.88 31.57 -10.20
C GLY A 198 10.84 30.13 -9.68
N LEU A 199 9.79 29.42 -10.06
CA LEU A 199 9.62 28.01 -9.73
C LEU A 199 10.45 27.14 -10.68
N ILE A 200 11.28 26.23 -10.13
CA ILE A 200 12.11 25.32 -10.93
C ILE A 200 11.33 24.03 -11.25
N GLU A 201 10.78 23.33 -10.25
CA GLU A 201 10.01 22.09 -10.44
C GLU A 201 8.99 21.88 -9.30
N GLU A 202 7.84 21.28 -9.62
CA GLU A 202 6.84 20.79 -8.66
C GLU A 202 6.61 19.30 -8.97
N ASN A 203 6.94 18.39 -8.04
CA ASN A 203 6.63 16.97 -8.24
C ASN A 203 5.27 16.62 -7.59
N GLU A 204 4.53 15.73 -8.24
CA GLU A 204 3.17 15.31 -7.82
C GLU A 204 3.12 14.63 -6.44
N GLN A 205 4.29 14.38 -5.82
CA GLN A 205 4.46 13.67 -4.56
C GLN A 205 5.00 14.56 -3.44
N GLY A 206 5.27 15.85 -3.69
CA GLY A 206 5.77 16.81 -2.69
C GLY A 206 7.16 16.51 -2.11
N ASN A 207 7.95 15.67 -2.77
CA ASN A 207 9.22 15.13 -2.24
C ASN A 207 10.47 15.87 -2.72
N THR A 208 10.36 16.72 -3.74
CA THR A 208 11.49 17.50 -4.28
C THR A 208 11.00 18.84 -4.80
N ASP A 209 10.71 19.70 -3.84
CA ASP A 209 10.37 21.09 -4.06
C ASP A 209 11.67 21.87 -4.36
N ARG A 210 11.87 22.29 -5.62
CA ARG A 210 13.08 23.04 -6.05
C ARG A 210 12.74 24.48 -6.38
N TYR A 211 13.49 25.40 -5.78
CA TYR A 211 13.21 26.83 -5.85
C TYR A 211 14.44 27.62 -6.24
N GLY A 212 14.23 28.54 -7.17
CA GLY A 212 15.30 29.29 -7.80
C GLY A 212 14.96 30.75 -8.00
N ALA A 213 15.99 31.53 -8.32
CA ALA A 213 15.85 32.89 -8.77
C ALA A 213 16.89 33.19 -9.83
N VAL A 214 16.51 34.04 -10.78
CA VAL A 214 17.46 34.67 -11.69
C VAL A 214 18.22 35.72 -10.87
N PRO A 215 19.55 35.61 -10.70
CA PRO A 215 20.31 36.57 -9.89
C PRO A 215 20.22 37.98 -10.47
N ILE A 216 20.12 39.01 -9.62
CA ILE A 216 19.94 40.39 -10.09
C ILE A 216 21.11 40.88 -10.96
N ASN A 217 22.34 40.40 -10.72
CA ASN A 217 23.50 40.77 -11.51
C ASN A 217 23.40 40.28 -12.98
N VAL A 218 22.56 39.27 -13.26
CA VAL A 218 22.24 38.86 -14.64
C VAL A 218 21.53 40.00 -15.37
N TYR A 219 20.50 40.60 -14.75
CA TYR A 219 19.82 41.77 -15.30
C TYR A 219 20.80 42.94 -15.49
N MET A 220 21.63 43.23 -14.48
CA MET A 220 22.58 44.35 -14.53
C MET A 220 23.57 44.22 -15.70
N ARG A 221 24.04 43.01 -16.02
CA ARG A 221 24.91 42.75 -17.16
C ARG A 221 24.20 42.93 -18.51
N VAL A 222 22.97 42.41 -18.63
CA VAL A 222 22.19 42.56 -19.86
C VAL A 222 21.79 44.01 -20.10
N ALA A 223 21.37 44.73 -19.05
CA ALA A 223 20.94 46.12 -19.13
C ALA A 223 22.08 47.09 -19.48
N SER A 224 23.34 46.74 -19.19
CA SER A 224 24.53 47.52 -19.57
C SER A 224 25.05 47.20 -20.98
N GLY A 225 24.38 46.30 -21.74
CA GLY A 225 24.79 45.91 -23.09
C GLY A 225 25.97 44.94 -23.14
N ALA A 226 26.39 44.37 -22.01
CA ALA A 226 27.45 43.37 -21.98
C ALA A 226 26.96 42.03 -22.59
N ARG A 227 27.81 41.38 -23.40
CA ARG A 227 27.53 40.02 -23.88
C ARG A 227 27.44 39.06 -22.69
N GLN A 228 26.44 38.18 -22.71
CA GLN A 228 26.28 37.16 -21.68
C GLN A 228 27.53 36.26 -21.61
N PRO A 229 27.92 35.78 -20.41
CA PRO A 229 28.94 34.75 -20.31
C PRO A 229 28.45 33.50 -21.03
N VAL A 230 29.07 33.21 -22.18
CA VAL A 230 28.91 31.97 -22.92
C VAL A 230 29.41 30.82 -22.04
N LYS A 231 28.69 29.69 -22.02
CA LYS A 231 29.11 28.41 -21.42
C LYS A 231 30.64 28.26 -21.45
N PRO A 232 31.34 28.28 -20.32
CA PRO A 232 32.78 28.08 -20.31
C PRO A 232 33.11 26.64 -20.68
N THR A 233 33.89 26.47 -21.74
CA THR A 233 34.55 25.22 -22.09
C THR A 233 35.79 25.05 -21.21
N GLY A 234 35.60 24.62 -19.97
CA GLY A 234 36.65 24.03 -19.11
C GLY A 234 37.46 24.97 -18.21
N GLY A 235 37.50 24.65 -16.90
CA GLY A 235 38.39 25.22 -15.89
C GLY A 235 37.74 26.24 -14.93
N GLY A 236 37.77 25.97 -13.61
CA GLY A 236 37.44 26.97 -12.58
C GLY A 236 36.02 26.94 -11.96
N LEU A 237 35.22 25.90 -12.21
CA LEU A 237 33.89 25.75 -11.57
C LEU A 237 34.00 25.62 -10.04
N LYS A 238 33.15 26.34 -9.31
CA LYS A 238 32.96 26.17 -7.87
C LYS A 238 31.94 25.08 -7.59
N ALA A 239 31.88 24.59 -6.34
CA ALA A 239 30.98 23.51 -5.94
C ALA A 239 29.50 23.79 -6.30
N ASP A 240 29.05 25.04 -6.19
CA ASP A 240 27.68 25.43 -6.54
C ASP A 240 27.36 25.33 -8.03
N ASP A 241 28.35 25.47 -8.91
CA ASP A 241 28.15 25.27 -10.36
C ASP A 241 27.90 23.80 -10.67
N TYR A 242 28.65 22.90 -10.02
CA TYR A 242 28.45 21.46 -10.13
C TYR A 242 27.15 21.00 -9.48
N LEU A 243 26.71 21.64 -8.39
CA LEU A 243 25.38 21.38 -7.82
C LEU A 243 24.29 21.75 -8.83
N ALA A 244 24.37 22.92 -9.44
CA ALA A 244 23.40 23.36 -10.44
C ALA A 244 23.42 22.49 -11.70
N LEU A 245 24.60 22.04 -12.15
CA LEU A 245 24.73 21.06 -13.24
C LEU A 245 24.09 19.71 -12.89
N GLY A 246 24.21 19.26 -11.64
CA GLY A 246 23.56 18.05 -11.18
C GLY A 246 22.04 18.14 -11.30
N LEU A 247 21.47 19.28 -10.89
CA LEU A 247 20.04 19.55 -10.98
C LEU A 247 19.57 19.60 -12.44
N GLU A 248 20.29 20.30 -13.33
CA GLU A 248 19.99 20.33 -14.78
C GLU A 248 19.91 18.93 -15.37
N LYS A 249 20.86 18.07 -14.99
CA LYS A 249 20.91 16.69 -15.47
C LYS A 249 19.75 15.86 -14.96
N GLU A 250 19.31 16.06 -13.72
CA GLU A 250 18.09 15.41 -13.20
C GLU A 250 16.85 15.81 -14.00
N ASN A 251 16.70 17.10 -14.35
CA ASN A 251 15.58 17.58 -15.16
C ASN A 251 15.57 16.97 -16.57
N LYS A 252 16.75 16.57 -17.07
CA LYS A 252 16.95 15.87 -18.35
C LYS A 252 16.95 14.34 -18.19
N GLU A 253 16.55 13.84 -17.03
CA GLU A 253 16.53 12.42 -16.64
C GLU A 253 17.90 11.71 -16.70
N ASP A 254 19.01 12.46 -16.79
CA ASP A 254 20.39 11.96 -16.73
C ASP A 254 20.84 11.77 -15.26
N LYS A 255 20.24 10.78 -14.59
CA LYS A 255 20.52 10.47 -13.17
C LYS A 255 22.00 10.14 -12.92
N ARG A 256 22.67 9.46 -13.85
CA ARG A 256 24.09 9.09 -13.70
C ARG A 256 24.99 10.30 -13.83
N GLY A 257 24.77 11.16 -14.81
CA GLY A 257 25.51 12.40 -14.94
C GLY A 257 25.27 13.33 -13.76
N ALA A 258 24.04 13.37 -13.22
CA ALA A 258 23.74 14.17 -12.02
C ALA A 258 24.56 13.71 -10.81
N ILE A 259 24.67 12.39 -10.58
CA ILE A 259 25.53 11.82 -9.54
C ILE A 259 27.00 12.23 -9.72
N VAL A 260 27.52 12.24 -10.96
CA VAL A 260 28.88 12.69 -11.25
C VAL A 260 29.05 14.17 -10.89
N ALA A 261 28.11 15.02 -11.31
CA ALA A 261 28.15 16.44 -11.00
C ALA A 261 28.10 16.69 -9.47
N TYR A 262 27.21 16.03 -8.73
CA TYR A 262 27.19 16.15 -7.26
C TYR A 262 28.46 15.61 -6.60
N THR A 263 29.08 14.60 -7.18
CA THR A 263 30.36 14.09 -6.67
C THR A 263 31.48 15.11 -6.81
N GLU A 264 31.57 15.81 -7.94
CA GLU A 264 32.52 16.91 -8.11
C GLU A 264 32.19 18.11 -7.19
N ALA A 265 30.90 18.43 -6.99
CA ALA A 265 30.47 19.44 -6.03
C ALA A 265 30.97 19.12 -4.60
N ILE A 266 30.83 17.87 -4.17
CA ILE A 266 31.28 17.37 -2.86
C ILE A 266 32.81 17.35 -2.76
N LYS A 267 33.51 17.02 -3.85
CA LYS A 267 34.97 16.99 -3.88
C LYS A 267 35.57 18.39 -3.70
N ILE A 268 34.93 19.40 -4.30
CA ILE A 268 35.34 20.81 -4.17
C ILE A 268 34.93 21.37 -2.81
N ASP A 269 33.72 21.03 -2.33
CA ASP A 269 33.21 21.44 -1.03
C ASP A 269 32.66 20.25 -0.24
N PRO A 270 33.49 19.62 0.60
CA PRO A 270 33.08 18.49 1.45
C PRO A 270 32.03 18.82 2.50
N ASN A 271 31.70 20.11 2.70
CA ASN A 271 30.64 20.58 3.60
C ASN A 271 29.33 20.90 2.84
N ASN A 272 29.19 20.43 1.60
CA ASN A 272 27.96 20.60 0.83
C ASN A 272 26.89 19.54 1.17
N ALA A 273 26.19 19.75 2.29
CA ALA A 273 25.07 18.90 2.72
C ALA A 273 23.99 18.70 1.64
N VAL A 274 23.73 19.73 0.82
CA VAL A 274 22.72 19.67 -0.23
C VAL A 274 23.13 18.70 -1.35
N ALA A 275 24.40 18.75 -1.79
CA ALA A 275 24.93 17.80 -2.77
C ALA A 275 24.92 16.36 -2.24
N TYR A 276 25.26 16.15 -0.97
CA TYR A 276 25.13 14.83 -0.35
C TYR A 276 23.67 14.36 -0.36
N ASN A 277 22.71 15.18 0.06
CA ASN A 277 21.30 14.81 0.06
C ASN A 277 20.80 14.45 -1.35
N TYR A 278 21.09 15.27 -2.37
CA TYR A 278 20.64 14.99 -3.75
C TYR A 278 21.32 13.77 -4.36
N ARG A 279 22.63 13.60 -4.15
CA ARG A 279 23.32 12.37 -4.57
C ARG A 279 22.76 11.14 -3.87
N GLY A 280 22.45 11.25 -2.58
CA GLY A 280 21.81 10.20 -1.80
C GLY A 280 20.44 9.81 -2.34
N ASN A 281 19.60 10.79 -2.69
CA ASN A 281 18.28 10.55 -3.29
C ASN A 281 18.41 9.75 -4.60
N LEU A 282 19.30 10.18 -5.50
CA LEU A 282 19.53 9.49 -6.77
C LEU A 282 20.10 8.08 -6.59
N ARG A 283 21.03 7.90 -5.64
CA ARG A 283 21.54 6.58 -5.28
C ARG A 283 20.43 5.65 -4.78
N PHE A 284 19.56 6.16 -3.91
CA PHE A 284 18.41 5.41 -3.41
C PHE A 284 17.47 4.98 -4.55
N GLU A 285 17.13 5.90 -5.46
CA GLU A 285 16.31 5.60 -6.64
C GLU A 285 16.95 4.58 -7.58
N LEU A 286 18.27 4.60 -7.75
CA LEU A 286 19.01 3.63 -8.54
C LEU A 286 19.28 2.31 -7.80
N GLY A 287 18.78 2.15 -6.57
CA GLY A 287 18.88 0.93 -5.78
C GLY A 287 20.14 0.83 -4.90
N ASP A 288 21.06 1.80 -4.97
CA ASP A 288 22.21 1.92 -4.06
C ASP A 288 21.79 2.52 -2.71
N LYS A 289 21.02 1.73 -1.95
CA LYS A 289 20.47 2.14 -0.64
C LYS A 289 21.58 2.39 0.38
N GLN A 290 22.67 1.63 0.32
CA GLN A 290 23.79 1.77 1.26
C GLN A 290 24.58 3.06 0.99
N GLY A 291 24.90 3.34 -0.27
CA GLY A 291 25.55 4.60 -0.66
C GLY A 291 24.67 5.82 -0.38
N ALA A 292 23.35 5.68 -0.52
CA ALA A 292 22.40 6.71 -0.11
C ALA A 292 22.49 7.01 1.40
N ILE A 293 22.50 5.98 2.26
CA ILE A 293 22.65 6.14 3.72
C ILE A 293 23.97 6.83 4.08
N GLN A 294 25.07 6.48 3.40
CA GLN A 294 26.36 7.14 3.62
C GLN A 294 26.30 8.64 3.31
N ASP A 295 25.66 9.01 2.20
CA ASP A 295 25.48 10.41 1.83
C ASP A 295 24.58 11.14 2.84
N TYR A 296 23.46 10.55 3.26
CA TYR A 296 22.58 11.15 4.26
C TYR A 296 23.27 11.29 5.62
N ASN A 297 24.11 10.34 6.02
CA ASN A 297 24.91 10.47 7.24
C ASN A 297 25.80 11.71 7.20
N GLN A 298 26.45 11.96 6.06
CA GLN A 298 27.32 13.11 5.90
C GLN A 298 26.52 14.42 5.81
N ALA A 299 25.38 14.43 5.11
CA ALA A 299 24.46 15.56 5.09
C ALA A 299 23.96 15.93 6.49
N ILE A 300 23.58 14.95 7.31
CA ILE A 300 23.15 15.13 8.72
C ILE A 300 24.31 15.64 9.58
N LYS A 301 25.53 15.12 9.40
CA LYS A 301 26.71 15.60 10.13
C LYS A 301 26.97 17.09 9.88
N ILE A 302 26.76 17.53 8.64
CA ILE A 302 26.97 18.93 8.22
C ILE A 302 25.80 19.84 8.62
N ASN A 303 24.57 19.32 8.57
CA ASN A 303 23.35 20.03 8.94
C ASN A 303 22.39 19.11 9.74
N PRO A 304 22.52 19.06 11.08
CA PRO A 304 21.74 18.15 11.92
C PRO A 304 20.29 18.58 12.14
N ASN A 305 19.88 19.78 11.71
CA ASN A 305 18.52 20.30 11.88
C ASN A 305 17.72 20.24 10.57
N ASN A 306 17.90 19.15 9.79
CA ASN A 306 17.19 18.94 8.53
C ASN A 306 16.35 17.66 8.60
N ASP A 307 15.05 17.81 8.88
CA ASP A 307 14.09 16.72 8.99
C ASP A 307 13.98 15.88 7.71
N VAL A 308 14.05 16.52 6.54
CA VAL A 308 13.98 15.85 5.24
C VAL A 308 15.10 14.82 5.07
N VAL A 309 16.32 15.14 5.50
CA VAL A 309 17.45 14.19 5.36
C VAL A 309 17.29 13.01 6.32
N TYR A 310 16.79 13.23 7.54
CA TYR A 310 16.44 12.13 8.44
C TYR A 310 15.32 11.26 7.84
N ASN A 311 14.28 11.87 7.28
CA ASN A 311 13.21 11.15 6.59
C ASN A 311 13.76 10.28 5.44
N ASN A 312 14.62 10.85 4.58
CA ASN A 312 15.24 10.14 3.47
C ASN A 312 16.14 8.99 3.93
N ARG A 313 16.93 9.18 5.00
CA ARG A 313 17.73 8.10 5.59
C ARG A 313 16.85 7.01 6.20
N GLY A 314 15.76 7.39 6.87
CA GLY A 314 14.78 6.46 7.40
C GLY A 314 14.15 5.59 6.31
N ARG A 315 13.79 6.20 5.17
CA ARG A 315 13.27 5.48 3.99
C ARG A 315 14.29 4.49 3.42
N ALA A 316 15.56 4.91 3.34
CA ALA A 316 16.64 4.04 2.87
C ALA A 316 16.90 2.84 3.82
N LYS A 317 16.92 3.08 5.14
CA LYS A 317 17.02 2.01 6.15
C LYS A 317 15.84 1.05 6.10
N PHE A 318 14.61 1.57 6.02
CA PHE A 318 13.41 0.77 5.88
C PHE A 318 13.48 -0.14 4.66
N ALA A 319 13.93 0.38 3.51
CA ALA A 319 14.09 -0.39 2.28
C ALA A 319 15.22 -1.44 2.31
N LEU A 320 16.12 -1.37 3.30
CA LEU A 320 17.13 -2.39 3.63
C LEU A 320 16.67 -3.38 4.71
N GLY A 321 15.46 -3.20 5.26
CA GLY A 321 14.90 -4.03 6.33
C GLY A 321 15.22 -3.54 7.75
N ASP A 322 16.02 -2.48 7.91
CA ASP A 322 16.28 -1.84 9.21
C ASP A 322 15.10 -0.93 9.62
N LYS A 323 13.98 -1.58 9.97
CA LYS A 323 12.73 -0.89 10.34
C LYS A 323 12.89 -0.12 11.66
N GLN A 324 13.64 -0.64 12.63
CA GLN A 324 13.90 0.04 13.90
C GLN A 324 14.78 1.30 13.71
N GLY A 325 15.86 1.20 12.93
CA GLY A 325 16.69 2.36 12.62
C GLY A 325 15.96 3.41 11.77
N ALA A 326 15.01 2.98 10.94
CA ALA A 326 14.10 3.90 10.24
C ALA A 326 13.20 4.67 11.22
N ILE A 327 12.59 4.00 12.21
CA ILE A 327 11.78 4.64 13.25
C ILE A 327 12.58 5.68 14.04
N GLN A 328 13.84 5.40 14.36
CA GLN A 328 14.72 6.37 15.04
C GLN A 328 14.93 7.63 14.20
N ASP A 329 15.17 7.49 12.91
CA ASP A 329 15.31 8.62 12.00
C ASP A 329 14.01 9.42 11.88
N TYR A 330 12.86 8.75 11.75
CA TYR A 330 11.57 9.45 11.71
C TYR A 330 11.25 10.14 13.04
N ASN A 331 11.63 9.59 14.20
CA ASN A 331 11.50 10.28 15.48
C ASN A 331 12.30 11.59 15.50
N GLN A 332 13.53 11.58 14.98
CA GLN A 332 14.34 12.79 14.89
C GLN A 332 13.74 13.80 13.91
N ALA A 333 13.24 13.34 12.76
CA ALA A 333 12.55 14.19 11.80
C ALA A 333 11.30 14.86 12.41
N ILE A 334 10.51 14.13 13.21
CA ILE A 334 9.34 14.66 13.93
C ILE A 334 9.75 15.69 14.98
N GLN A 335 10.85 15.45 15.71
CA GLN A 335 11.36 16.42 16.69
C GLN A 335 11.77 17.74 16.04
N ILE A 336 12.40 17.68 14.86
CA ILE A 336 12.82 18.86 14.10
C ILE A 336 11.60 19.57 13.48
N ASN A 337 10.69 18.80 12.88
CA ASN A 337 9.51 19.32 12.19
C ASN A 337 8.25 18.50 12.52
N PRO A 338 7.49 18.91 13.55
CA PRO A 338 6.30 18.19 14.00
C PRO A 338 5.07 18.39 13.10
N ASN A 339 5.13 19.30 12.12
CA ASN A 339 4.01 19.66 11.23
C ASN A 339 4.18 19.12 9.81
N TYR A 340 5.00 18.08 9.63
CA TYR A 340 5.17 17.39 8.34
C TYR A 340 4.56 15.99 8.39
N ASP A 341 3.46 15.79 7.66
CA ASP A 341 2.63 14.57 7.70
C ASP A 341 3.37 13.31 7.25
N TYR A 342 4.31 13.44 6.31
CA TYR A 342 5.13 12.34 5.82
C TYR A 342 6.00 11.70 6.92
N ASN A 343 6.50 12.49 7.87
CA ASN A 343 7.32 11.96 8.97
C ASN A 343 6.53 10.95 9.81
N TYR A 344 5.26 11.26 10.11
CA TYR A 344 4.37 10.34 10.82
C TYR A 344 3.92 9.19 9.91
N SER A 345 3.55 9.46 8.66
CA SER A 345 3.10 8.42 7.73
C SER A 345 4.15 7.33 7.53
N PHE A 346 5.43 7.69 7.34
CA PHE A 346 6.49 6.69 7.17
C PHE A 346 6.88 6.00 8.49
N ARG A 347 6.79 6.68 9.64
CA ARG A 347 6.95 6.02 10.94
C ARG A 347 5.84 5.00 11.20
N GLY A 348 4.60 5.36 10.85
CA GLY A 348 3.45 4.48 10.93
C GLY A 348 3.62 3.24 10.05
N LEU A 349 4.14 3.41 8.83
CA LEU A 349 4.44 2.28 7.94
C LEU A 349 5.50 1.34 8.54
N ALA A 350 6.57 1.89 9.11
CA ALA A 350 7.60 1.11 9.78
C ALA A 350 7.07 0.34 11.01
N LYS A 351 6.19 0.96 11.81
CA LYS A 351 5.52 0.30 12.95
C LYS A 351 4.58 -0.82 12.50
N TYR A 352 3.76 -0.57 11.48
CA TYR A 352 2.85 -1.56 10.91
C TYR A 352 3.60 -2.82 10.46
N GLU A 353 4.70 -2.62 9.75
CA GLU A 353 5.60 -3.67 9.26
C GLU A 353 6.39 -4.42 10.36
N LEU A 354 6.42 -3.89 11.58
CA LEU A 354 6.94 -4.54 12.79
C LEU A 354 5.83 -5.19 13.62
N GLY A 355 4.58 -5.10 13.19
CA GLY A 355 3.40 -5.65 13.87
C GLY A 355 2.74 -4.69 14.88
N ASP A 356 3.30 -3.51 15.13
CA ASP A 356 2.68 -2.48 15.98
C ASP A 356 1.61 -1.69 15.19
N LYS A 357 0.49 -2.37 14.93
CA LYS A 357 -0.62 -1.83 14.15
C LYS A 357 -1.34 -0.68 14.87
N GLN A 358 -1.49 -0.76 16.19
CA GLN A 358 -2.08 0.32 16.98
C GLN A 358 -1.20 1.58 16.94
N GLY A 359 0.11 1.46 17.14
CA GLY A 359 1.04 2.58 17.04
C GLY A 359 1.12 3.16 15.63
N ALA A 360 0.97 2.33 14.59
CA ALA A 360 0.83 2.79 13.21
C ALA A 360 -0.43 3.64 12.99
N ILE A 361 -1.58 3.19 13.49
CA ILE A 361 -2.84 3.94 13.41
C ILE A 361 -2.74 5.30 14.11
N GLN A 362 -2.06 5.39 15.26
CA GLN A 362 -1.82 6.65 15.95
C GLN A 362 -1.02 7.64 15.08
N ASP A 363 0.05 7.15 14.45
CA ASP A 363 0.86 7.97 13.54
C ASP A 363 0.06 8.41 12.31
N TYR A 364 -0.73 7.52 11.71
CA TYR A 364 -1.59 7.87 10.59
C TYR A 364 -2.67 8.89 10.97
N ASN A 365 -3.23 8.81 12.19
CA ASN A 365 -4.17 9.82 12.68
C ASN A 365 -3.51 11.20 12.74
N GLN A 366 -2.30 11.28 13.26
CA GLN A 366 -1.55 12.54 13.35
C GLN A 366 -1.21 13.09 11.95
N ALA A 367 -0.76 12.23 11.04
CA ALA A 367 -0.52 12.60 9.65
C ALA A 367 -1.78 13.16 8.97
N ILE A 368 -2.95 12.51 9.16
CA ILE A 368 -4.23 12.97 8.62
C ILE A 368 -4.67 14.30 9.23
N GLN A 369 -4.41 14.53 10.52
CA GLN A 369 -4.71 15.80 11.18
C GLN A 369 -3.87 16.94 10.59
N ILE A 370 -2.60 16.68 10.25
CA ILE A 370 -1.71 17.66 9.61
C ILE A 370 -2.10 17.89 8.14
N ASN A 371 -2.34 16.81 7.40
CA ASN A 371 -2.70 16.86 5.98
C ASN A 371 -3.89 15.92 5.65
N PRO A 372 -5.13 16.45 5.67
CA PRO A 372 -6.33 15.68 5.35
C PRO A 372 -6.45 15.25 3.88
N ASN A 373 -5.57 15.74 3.00
CA ASN A 373 -5.60 15.45 1.56
C ASN A 373 -4.54 14.40 1.15
N ASN A 374 -3.92 13.69 2.09
CA ASN A 374 -2.98 12.61 1.78
C ASN A 374 -3.71 11.26 1.62
N ALA A 375 -4.01 10.88 0.37
CA ALA A 375 -4.71 9.62 0.07
C ALA A 375 -3.98 8.37 0.60
N ASN A 376 -2.64 8.36 0.54
CA ASN A 376 -1.82 7.23 0.96
C ASN A 376 -1.96 6.96 2.46
N THR A 377 -2.03 8.01 3.28
CA THR A 377 -2.18 7.87 4.74
C THR A 377 -3.50 7.21 5.12
N TYR A 378 -4.62 7.55 4.46
CA TYR A 378 -5.89 6.86 4.64
C TYR A 378 -5.78 5.40 4.19
N TYR A 379 -5.19 5.13 3.03
CA TYR A 379 -4.96 3.77 2.54
C TYR A 379 -4.16 2.91 3.55
N PHE A 380 -3.04 3.43 4.08
CA PHE A 380 -2.22 2.72 5.06
C PHE A 380 -2.96 2.49 6.39
N ARG A 381 -3.73 3.48 6.86
CA ARG A 381 -4.57 3.32 8.06
C ARG A 381 -5.67 2.28 7.85
N GLY A 382 -6.27 2.26 6.66
CA GLY A 382 -7.25 1.26 6.26
C GLY A 382 -6.68 -0.16 6.31
N ASN A 383 -5.48 -0.38 5.77
CA ASN A 383 -4.80 -1.68 5.83
C ASN A 383 -4.54 -2.11 7.29
N ALA A 384 -4.05 -1.20 8.14
CA ALA A 384 -3.82 -1.48 9.56
C ALA A 384 -5.12 -1.86 10.30
N LYS A 385 -6.21 -1.14 10.06
CA LYS A 385 -7.54 -1.45 10.62
C LYS A 385 -8.09 -2.79 10.13
N TYR A 386 -7.93 -3.09 8.84
CA TYR A 386 -8.36 -4.36 8.24
C TYR A 386 -7.70 -5.54 8.95
N GLU A 387 -6.38 -5.50 9.15
CA GLU A 387 -5.65 -6.58 9.83
C GLU A 387 -5.94 -6.69 11.33
N LEU A 388 -6.41 -5.61 11.96
CA LEU A 388 -6.94 -5.65 13.33
C LEU A 388 -8.40 -6.15 13.40
N GLY A 389 -9.00 -6.48 12.26
CA GLY A 389 -10.37 -7.01 12.16
C GLY A 389 -11.45 -5.95 11.99
N ASP A 390 -11.13 -4.67 12.10
CA ASP A 390 -12.07 -3.56 11.86
C ASP A 390 -12.21 -3.25 10.36
N LYS A 391 -12.80 -4.23 9.66
CA LYS A 391 -13.02 -4.18 8.21
C LYS A 391 -13.94 -3.02 7.80
N GLN A 392 -14.90 -2.66 8.66
CA GLN A 392 -15.83 -1.56 8.36
C GLN A 392 -15.12 -0.21 8.40
N ALA A 393 -14.29 0.05 9.42
CA ALA A 393 -13.50 1.29 9.47
C ALA A 393 -12.41 1.33 8.38
N ALA A 394 -11.87 0.17 7.98
CA ALA A 394 -10.97 0.08 6.82
C ALA A 394 -11.67 0.54 5.53
N ILE A 395 -12.91 0.10 5.28
CA ILE A 395 -13.71 0.55 4.13
C ILE A 395 -13.92 2.07 4.14
N GLN A 396 -14.16 2.68 5.30
CA GLN A 396 -14.29 4.15 5.40
C GLN A 396 -13.01 4.88 5.02
N ASP A 397 -11.86 4.36 5.45
CA ASP A 397 -10.57 4.92 5.06
C ASP A 397 -10.29 4.76 3.57
N TYR A 398 -10.59 3.59 2.99
CA TYR A 398 -10.48 3.39 1.54
C TYR A 398 -11.42 4.29 0.75
N ASN A 399 -12.64 4.55 1.24
CA ASN A 399 -13.56 5.51 0.62
C ASN A 399 -12.93 6.91 0.55
N GLN A 400 -12.29 7.35 1.64
CA GLN A 400 -11.65 8.66 1.68
C GLN A 400 -10.40 8.71 0.79
N ALA A 401 -9.58 7.64 0.78
CA ALA A 401 -8.44 7.53 -0.13
C ALA A 401 -8.86 7.60 -1.61
N ILE A 402 -9.94 6.91 -1.99
CA ILE A 402 -10.52 6.95 -3.34
C ILE A 402 -11.10 8.33 -3.68
N LYS A 403 -11.73 9.01 -2.72
CA LYS A 403 -12.25 10.36 -2.91
C LYS A 403 -11.13 11.36 -3.24
N ILE A 404 -9.97 11.20 -2.60
CA ILE A 404 -8.79 12.05 -2.83
C ILE A 404 -8.07 11.65 -4.12
N ASN A 405 -7.83 10.36 -4.34
CA ASN A 405 -7.19 9.83 -5.54
C ASN A 405 -8.05 8.71 -6.17
N PRO A 406 -8.92 9.05 -7.14
CA PRO A 406 -9.85 8.08 -7.74
C PRO A 406 -9.20 7.12 -8.75
N ASN A 407 -7.92 7.31 -9.10
CA ASN A 407 -7.20 6.52 -10.12
C ASN A 407 -6.20 5.53 -9.50
N ASN A 408 -6.48 5.02 -8.29
CA ASN A 408 -5.62 4.06 -7.61
C ASN A 408 -6.29 2.67 -7.54
N ASP A 409 -5.89 1.76 -8.42
CA ASP A 409 -6.43 0.39 -8.52
C ASP A 409 -6.22 -0.43 -7.24
N VAL A 410 -5.09 -0.22 -6.55
CA VAL A 410 -4.74 -0.93 -5.31
C VAL A 410 -5.76 -0.63 -4.20
N VAL A 411 -6.22 0.62 -4.09
CA VAL A 411 -7.20 0.99 -3.05
C VAL A 411 -8.57 0.37 -3.34
N TYR A 412 -9.01 0.34 -4.60
CA TYR A 412 -10.23 -0.36 -4.98
C TYR A 412 -10.12 -1.86 -4.71
N ASN A 413 -8.99 -2.49 -5.05
CA ASN A 413 -8.74 -3.90 -4.75
C ASN A 413 -8.86 -4.19 -3.24
N ASN A 414 -8.24 -3.37 -2.40
CA ASN A 414 -8.26 -3.58 -0.95
C ASN A 414 -9.64 -3.30 -0.34
N ARG A 415 -10.38 -2.30 -0.85
CA ARG A 415 -11.78 -2.08 -0.45
C ARG A 415 -12.68 -3.25 -0.87
N GLY A 416 -12.49 -3.76 -2.08
CA GLY A 416 -13.20 -4.94 -2.57
C GLY A 416 -12.89 -6.18 -1.71
N TRP A 417 -11.63 -6.37 -1.32
CA TRP A 417 -11.25 -7.44 -0.39
C TRP A 417 -11.93 -7.28 0.97
N ALA A 418 -11.93 -6.07 1.54
CA ALA A 418 -12.61 -5.80 2.80
C ALA A 418 -14.14 -6.07 2.73
N LYS A 419 -14.81 -5.65 1.65
CA LYS A 419 -16.23 -5.94 1.41
C LYS A 419 -16.50 -7.43 1.28
N SER A 420 -15.68 -8.14 0.51
CA SER A 420 -15.74 -9.60 0.35
C SER A 420 -15.60 -10.31 1.70
N ALA A 421 -14.71 -9.84 2.57
CA ALA A 421 -14.50 -10.39 3.90
C ALA A 421 -15.62 -10.05 4.92
N LEU A 422 -16.56 -9.15 4.56
CA LEU A 422 -17.80 -8.86 5.28
C LEU A 422 -19.03 -9.52 4.63
N GLY A 423 -18.85 -10.30 3.57
CA GLY A 423 -19.93 -10.97 2.85
C GLY A 423 -20.55 -10.17 1.70
N ASP A 424 -20.19 -8.90 1.51
CA ASP A 424 -20.62 -8.09 0.36
C ASP A 424 -19.79 -8.44 -0.89
N LYS A 425 -20.06 -9.62 -1.45
CA LYS A 425 -19.37 -10.13 -2.65
C LYS A 425 -19.71 -9.33 -3.90
N GLN A 426 -20.94 -8.82 -4.00
CA GLN A 426 -21.36 -8.02 -5.16
C GLN A 426 -20.69 -6.66 -5.17
N GLY A 427 -20.64 -5.96 -4.02
CA GLY A 427 -19.90 -4.71 -3.89
C GLY A 427 -18.39 -4.88 -4.05
N ALA A 428 -17.84 -6.05 -3.67
CA ALA A 428 -16.46 -6.40 -3.97
C ALA A 428 -16.19 -6.52 -5.47
N ILE A 429 -17.06 -7.20 -6.22
CA ILE A 429 -16.96 -7.32 -7.69
C ILE A 429 -17.00 -5.94 -8.36
N GLN A 430 -17.84 -5.01 -7.89
CA GLN A 430 -17.88 -3.64 -8.40
C GLN A 430 -16.54 -2.92 -8.22
N ASP A 431 -15.92 -3.05 -7.04
CA ASP A 431 -14.61 -2.46 -6.77
C ASP A 431 -13.51 -3.10 -7.63
N TYR A 432 -13.51 -4.43 -7.79
CA TYR A 432 -12.57 -5.12 -8.65
C TYR A 432 -12.73 -4.73 -10.13
N ASN A 433 -13.96 -4.50 -10.61
CA ASN A 433 -14.20 -4.00 -11.96
C ASN A 433 -13.58 -2.61 -12.16
N GLN A 434 -13.70 -1.73 -11.17
CA GLN A 434 -13.09 -0.39 -11.24
C GLN A 434 -11.56 -0.47 -11.17
N ALA A 435 -10.99 -1.34 -10.32
CA ALA A 435 -9.55 -1.58 -10.28
C ALA A 435 -9.02 -2.10 -11.64
N ILE A 436 -9.71 -3.05 -12.28
CA ILE A 436 -9.35 -3.56 -13.61
C ILE A 436 -9.46 -2.47 -14.69
N LYS A 437 -10.45 -1.59 -14.60
CA LYS A 437 -10.59 -0.46 -15.53
C LYS A 437 -9.41 0.51 -15.43
N ILE A 438 -8.89 0.73 -14.22
CA ILE A 438 -7.72 1.59 -13.97
C ILE A 438 -6.43 0.89 -14.41
N ASN A 439 -6.25 -0.37 -14.03
CA ASN A 439 -5.07 -1.17 -14.34
C ASN A 439 -5.47 -2.57 -14.84
N PRO A 440 -5.57 -2.76 -16.18
CA PRO A 440 -5.95 -4.04 -16.77
C PRO A 440 -4.92 -5.16 -16.60
N ASN A 441 -3.70 -4.85 -16.14
CA ASN A 441 -2.58 -5.78 -16.00
C ASN A 441 -2.34 -6.20 -14.54
N ASN A 442 -3.29 -5.97 -13.64
CA ASN A 442 -3.19 -6.41 -12.24
C ASN A 442 -3.77 -7.83 -12.06
N ASP A 443 -2.91 -8.85 -12.07
CA ASP A 443 -3.28 -10.28 -11.94
C ASP A 443 -3.99 -10.59 -10.61
N VAL A 444 -3.59 -9.92 -9.53
CA VAL A 444 -4.19 -10.10 -8.20
C VAL A 444 -5.66 -9.74 -8.19
N VAL A 445 -6.05 -8.67 -8.90
CA VAL A 445 -7.46 -8.21 -8.94
C VAL A 445 -8.35 -9.21 -9.67
N TYR A 446 -7.89 -9.78 -10.79
CA TYR A 446 -8.64 -10.82 -11.48
C TYR A 446 -8.81 -12.05 -10.59
N ASN A 447 -7.75 -12.51 -9.93
CA ASN A 447 -7.86 -13.63 -8.98
C ASN A 447 -8.86 -13.34 -7.85
N ASN A 448 -8.86 -12.13 -7.29
CA ASN A 448 -9.78 -11.73 -6.24
C ASN A 448 -11.24 -11.65 -6.72
N ARG A 449 -11.47 -11.11 -7.92
CA ARG A 449 -12.80 -11.09 -8.56
C ARG A 449 -13.30 -12.51 -8.86
N GLY A 450 -12.40 -13.37 -9.34
CA GLY A 450 -12.68 -14.79 -9.56
C GLY A 450 -13.11 -15.49 -8.27
N ASN A 451 -12.44 -15.24 -7.15
CA ASN A 451 -12.83 -15.79 -5.85
C ASN A 451 -14.23 -15.34 -5.43
N ALA A 452 -14.53 -14.04 -5.57
CA ALA A 452 -15.86 -13.52 -5.26
C ALA A 452 -16.97 -14.15 -6.13
N LYS A 453 -16.72 -14.33 -7.44
CA LYS A 453 -17.64 -15.02 -8.36
C LYS A 453 -17.82 -16.50 -8.01
N TYR A 454 -16.73 -17.20 -7.70
CA TYR A 454 -16.77 -18.61 -7.29
C TYR A 454 -17.67 -18.80 -6.07
N GLU A 455 -17.54 -17.95 -5.06
CA GLU A 455 -18.35 -18.00 -3.84
C GLU A 455 -19.82 -17.63 -4.08
N LEU A 456 -20.12 -16.78 -5.08
CA LEU A 456 -21.49 -16.51 -5.54
C LEU A 456 -22.06 -17.63 -6.44
N GLY A 457 -21.29 -18.69 -6.71
CA GLY A 457 -21.71 -19.82 -7.54
C GLY A 457 -21.43 -19.67 -9.04
N ASP A 458 -20.96 -18.51 -9.50
CA ASP A 458 -20.51 -18.27 -10.88
C ASP A 458 -19.12 -18.86 -11.13
N LYS A 459 -19.05 -20.19 -11.16
CA LYS A 459 -17.80 -20.93 -11.35
C LYS A 459 -17.19 -20.70 -12.74
N GLN A 460 -18.02 -20.50 -13.77
CA GLN A 460 -17.56 -20.28 -15.13
C GLN A 460 -16.92 -18.88 -15.27
N GLY A 461 -17.58 -17.84 -14.73
CA GLY A 461 -17.01 -16.49 -14.69
C GLY A 461 -15.77 -16.40 -13.81
N ALA A 462 -15.68 -17.21 -12.74
CA ALA A 462 -14.46 -17.34 -11.95
C ALA A 462 -13.29 -17.92 -12.77
N ILE A 463 -13.53 -18.99 -13.54
CA ILE A 463 -12.51 -19.58 -14.44
C ILE A 463 -11.99 -18.55 -15.45
N GLN A 464 -12.87 -17.73 -16.03
CA GLN A 464 -12.47 -16.66 -16.96
C GLN A 464 -11.52 -15.66 -16.30
N ASP A 465 -11.82 -15.25 -15.06
CA ASP A 465 -10.96 -14.33 -14.31
C ASP A 465 -9.62 -14.98 -13.94
N TYR A 466 -9.61 -16.23 -13.48
CA TYR A 466 -8.36 -16.94 -13.21
C TYR A 466 -7.51 -17.14 -14.47
N ASN A 467 -8.13 -17.39 -15.63
CA ASN A 467 -7.42 -17.46 -16.92
C ASN A 467 -6.70 -16.14 -17.22
N GLN A 468 -7.37 -15.00 -16.99
CA GLN A 468 -6.76 -13.69 -17.21
C GLN A 468 -5.63 -13.42 -16.21
N ALA A 469 -5.79 -13.76 -14.94
CA ALA A 469 -4.73 -13.66 -13.94
C ALA A 469 -3.48 -14.48 -14.34
N ILE A 470 -3.68 -15.72 -14.80
CA ILE A 470 -2.60 -16.62 -15.26
C ILE A 470 -1.94 -16.10 -16.54
N LYS A 471 -2.72 -15.51 -17.46
CA LYS A 471 -2.18 -14.90 -18.69
C LYS A 471 -1.25 -13.73 -18.38
N ILE A 472 -1.61 -12.90 -17.38
CA ILE A 472 -0.80 -11.77 -16.93
C ILE A 472 0.43 -12.26 -16.17
N ASN A 473 0.25 -13.22 -15.25
CA ASN A 473 1.30 -13.80 -14.42
C ASN A 473 1.28 -15.33 -14.47
N PRO A 474 2.06 -15.94 -15.38
CA PRO A 474 2.13 -17.40 -15.52
C PRO A 474 2.68 -18.14 -14.29
N ASN A 475 3.31 -17.43 -13.35
CA ASN A 475 3.87 -17.96 -12.11
C ASN A 475 2.94 -17.73 -10.90
N TYR A 476 1.65 -17.43 -11.13
CA TYR A 476 0.70 -17.20 -10.03
C TYR A 476 0.07 -18.50 -9.53
N ALA A 477 0.77 -19.23 -8.65
CA ALA A 477 0.32 -20.54 -8.13
C ALA A 477 -1.11 -20.53 -7.56
N GLN A 478 -1.51 -19.47 -6.86
CA GLN A 478 -2.84 -19.33 -6.27
C GLN A 478 -3.94 -19.33 -7.32
N ALA A 479 -3.73 -18.66 -8.46
CA ALA A 479 -4.72 -18.59 -9.54
C ALA A 479 -4.93 -19.97 -10.20
N TYR A 480 -3.88 -20.76 -10.37
CA TYR A 480 -4.00 -22.15 -10.81
C TYR A 480 -4.78 -23.00 -9.81
N ASN A 481 -4.45 -22.93 -8.51
CA ASN A 481 -5.19 -23.67 -7.49
C ASN A 481 -6.69 -23.30 -7.51
N ASN A 482 -6.99 -22.00 -7.54
CA ASN A 482 -8.38 -21.53 -7.58
C ASN A 482 -9.12 -21.94 -8.86
N ARG A 483 -8.46 -21.91 -10.03
CA ARG A 483 -9.04 -22.42 -11.28
C ARG A 483 -9.28 -23.92 -11.22
N GLY A 484 -8.35 -24.69 -10.64
CA GLY A 484 -8.51 -26.12 -10.40
C GLY A 484 -9.71 -26.43 -9.51
N ARG A 485 -9.92 -25.66 -8.44
CA ARG A 485 -11.10 -25.79 -7.57
C ARG A 485 -12.40 -25.51 -8.32
N ALA A 486 -12.41 -24.47 -9.15
CA ALA A 486 -13.57 -24.14 -9.99
C ALA A 486 -13.89 -25.24 -11.02
N LYS A 487 -12.88 -25.77 -11.71
CA LYS A 487 -13.02 -26.89 -12.65
C LYS A 487 -13.52 -28.16 -11.97
N PHE A 488 -12.93 -28.52 -10.83
CA PHE A 488 -13.35 -29.66 -10.03
C PHE A 488 -14.83 -29.57 -9.65
N ALA A 489 -15.27 -28.39 -9.20
CA ALA A 489 -16.65 -28.16 -8.81
C ALA A 489 -17.64 -28.07 -10.00
N LEU A 490 -17.14 -28.01 -11.25
CA LEU A 490 -17.93 -28.17 -12.49
C LEU A 490 -17.82 -29.60 -13.07
N GLY A 491 -17.12 -30.52 -12.39
CA GLY A 491 -16.94 -31.91 -12.82
C GLY A 491 -15.72 -32.16 -13.72
N ASP A 492 -14.98 -31.12 -14.14
CA ASP A 492 -13.72 -31.26 -14.89
C ASP A 492 -12.55 -31.61 -13.95
N LYS A 493 -12.56 -32.85 -13.45
CA LYS A 493 -11.56 -33.37 -12.51
C LYS A 493 -10.18 -33.48 -13.15
N GLN A 494 -10.10 -33.85 -14.43
CA GLN A 494 -8.83 -33.97 -15.15
C GLN A 494 -8.17 -32.60 -15.37
N GLY A 495 -8.95 -31.59 -15.80
CA GLY A 495 -8.47 -30.23 -15.93
C GLY A 495 -8.10 -29.59 -14.59
N ALA A 496 -8.78 -29.98 -13.50
CA ALA A 496 -8.39 -29.59 -12.14
C ALA A 496 -7.02 -30.15 -11.75
N ILE A 497 -6.75 -31.44 -12.01
CA ILE A 497 -5.45 -32.07 -11.74
C ILE A 497 -4.32 -31.36 -12.51
N GLN A 498 -4.54 -31.00 -13.77
CA GLN A 498 -3.56 -30.24 -14.56
C GLN A 498 -3.22 -28.89 -13.90
N ASP A 499 -4.24 -28.16 -13.43
CA ASP A 499 -4.03 -26.89 -12.75
C ASP A 499 -3.30 -27.06 -11.40
N TYR A 500 -3.66 -28.08 -10.62
CA TYR A 500 -2.97 -28.38 -9.37
C TYR A 500 -1.51 -28.80 -9.60
N ASN A 501 -1.20 -29.54 -10.67
CA ASN A 501 0.17 -29.86 -11.05
C ASN A 501 0.99 -28.60 -11.28
N GLN A 502 0.45 -27.64 -12.04
CA GLN A 502 1.13 -26.38 -12.30
C GLN A 502 1.32 -25.55 -11.03
N ALA A 503 0.29 -25.47 -10.18
CA ALA A 503 0.38 -24.79 -8.88
C ALA A 503 1.47 -25.42 -7.97
N ILE A 504 1.60 -26.75 -7.96
CA ILE A 504 2.65 -27.47 -7.21
C ILE A 504 4.05 -27.21 -7.78
N GLN A 505 4.19 -27.17 -9.11
CA GLN A 505 5.46 -26.87 -9.75
C GLN A 505 5.98 -25.47 -9.36
N ILE A 506 5.07 -24.50 -9.25
CA ILE A 506 5.39 -23.12 -8.87
C ILE A 506 5.61 -22.99 -7.35
N ASN A 507 4.76 -23.60 -6.54
CA ASN A 507 4.84 -23.58 -5.07
C ASN A 507 4.67 -25.00 -4.48
N PRO A 508 5.78 -25.75 -4.29
CA PRO A 508 5.74 -27.13 -3.80
C PRO A 508 5.44 -27.24 -2.29
N ASN A 509 5.35 -26.14 -1.55
CA ASN A 509 5.11 -26.13 -0.11
C ASN A 509 3.66 -25.75 0.26
N ASN A 510 2.71 -25.86 -0.69
CA ASN A 510 1.30 -25.61 -0.43
C ASN A 510 0.53 -26.91 -0.15
N ALA A 511 0.27 -27.20 1.13
CA ALA A 511 -0.45 -28.40 1.56
C ALA A 511 -1.84 -28.53 0.92
N ASN A 512 -2.57 -27.42 0.78
CA ASN A 512 -3.94 -27.43 0.24
C ASN A 512 -3.96 -27.86 -1.23
N THR A 513 -2.95 -27.47 -2.02
CA THR A 513 -2.88 -27.88 -3.42
C THR A 513 -2.75 -29.40 -3.58
N TYR A 514 -1.90 -30.05 -2.77
CA TYR A 514 -1.80 -31.50 -2.74
C TYR A 514 -3.11 -32.14 -2.28
N TYR A 515 -3.71 -31.64 -1.21
CA TYR A 515 -5.00 -32.13 -0.72
C TYR A 515 -6.09 -32.07 -1.81
N PHE A 516 -6.24 -30.95 -2.52
CA PHE A 516 -7.23 -30.82 -3.58
C PHE A 516 -6.93 -31.71 -4.79
N ARG A 517 -5.67 -31.91 -5.15
CA ARG A 517 -5.28 -32.87 -6.20
C ARG A 517 -5.57 -34.30 -5.78
N GLY A 518 -5.32 -34.64 -4.52
CA GLY A 518 -5.65 -35.95 -3.94
C GLY A 518 -7.16 -36.22 -3.99
N ASN A 519 -7.98 -35.24 -3.64
CA ASN A 519 -9.45 -35.34 -3.76
C ASN A 519 -9.84 -35.62 -5.23
N ALA A 520 -9.31 -34.85 -6.18
CA ALA A 520 -9.61 -35.05 -7.61
C ALA A 520 -9.20 -36.43 -8.13
N LYS A 521 -8.05 -36.96 -7.70
CA LYS A 521 -7.58 -38.31 -8.04
C LYS A 521 -8.46 -39.40 -7.42
N SER A 522 -8.80 -39.27 -6.14
CA SER A 522 -9.68 -40.21 -5.43
C SER A 522 -11.03 -40.33 -6.14
N ASP A 523 -11.57 -39.20 -6.56
CA ASP A 523 -12.84 -39.06 -7.30
C ASP A 523 -12.81 -39.62 -8.73
N LEU A 524 -11.62 -39.84 -9.29
CA LEU A 524 -11.39 -40.52 -10.57
C LEU A 524 -11.00 -41.99 -10.38
N GLY A 525 -10.96 -42.48 -9.13
CA GLY A 525 -10.60 -43.85 -8.79
C GLY A 525 -9.10 -44.10 -8.60
N ASP A 526 -8.22 -43.10 -8.79
CA ASP A 526 -6.79 -43.20 -8.49
C ASP A 526 -6.54 -43.04 -6.99
N LYS A 527 -6.92 -44.07 -6.22
CA LYS A 527 -6.80 -44.08 -4.76
C LYS A 527 -5.33 -44.07 -4.30
N GLN A 528 -4.46 -44.77 -5.02
CA GLN A 528 -3.03 -44.83 -4.70
C GLN A 528 -2.37 -43.45 -4.91
N GLY A 529 -2.63 -42.79 -6.03
CA GLY A 529 -2.15 -41.43 -6.29
C GLY A 529 -2.75 -40.39 -5.33
N ALA A 530 -4.00 -40.59 -4.89
CA ALA A 530 -4.60 -39.76 -3.86
C ALA A 530 -3.88 -39.90 -2.50
N ILE A 531 -3.56 -41.12 -2.07
CA ILE A 531 -2.80 -41.37 -0.83
C ILE A 531 -1.43 -40.69 -0.88
N GLN A 532 -0.72 -40.73 -2.01
CA GLN A 532 0.56 -40.03 -2.18
C GLN A 532 0.41 -38.51 -1.97
N ASP A 533 -0.64 -37.92 -2.54
CA ASP A 533 -0.92 -36.50 -2.39
C ASP A 533 -1.32 -36.13 -0.95
N TYR A 534 -2.15 -36.94 -0.30
CA TYR A 534 -2.50 -36.72 1.11
C TYR A 534 -1.28 -36.87 2.03
N ASN A 535 -0.38 -37.82 1.76
CA ASN A 535 0.89 -37.96 2.49
C ASN A 535 1.70 -36.66 2.42
N GLN A 536 1.81 -36.06 1.23
CA GLN A 536 2.53 -34.81 1.06
C GLN A 536 1.82 -33.63 1.72
N ALA A 537 0.49 -33.54 1.61
CA ALA A 537 -0.31 -32.53 2.31
C ALA A 537 -0.10 -32.57 3.83
N ILE A 538 -0.13 -33.77 4.41
CA ILE A 538 0.09 -34.02 5.85
C ILE A 538 1.53 -33.71 6.25
N LYS A 539 2.52 -34.05 5.41
CA LYS A 539 3.93 -33.70 5.67
C LYS A 539 4.14 -32.19 5.77
N ILE A 540 3.44 -31.42 4.94
CA ILE A 540 3.52 -29.95 4.93
C ILE A 540 2.69 -29.35 6.07
N ASN A 541 1.46 -29.84 6.29
CA ASN A 541 0.58 -29.42 7.37
C ASN A 541 0.08 -30.64 8.19
N PRO A 542 0.77 -30.98 9.30
CA PRO A 542 0.39 -32.11 10.15
C PRO A 542 -0.92 -31.95 10.91
N ASN A 543 -1.55 -30.76 10.88
CA ASN A 543 -2.83 -30.48 11.53
C ASN A 543 -4.00 -30.46 10.53
N ASN A 544 -3.83 -30.99 9.32
CA ASN A 544 -4.91 -31.11 8.35
C ASN A 544 -5.72 -32.40 8.59
N ASP A 545 -6.76 -32.32 9.43
CA ASP A 545 -7.66 -33.43 9.76
C ASP A 545 -8.36 -34.02 8.53
N ALA A 546 -8.83 -33.16 7.61
CA ALA A 546 -9.48 -33.59 6.38
C ALA A 546 -8.55 -34.44 5.48
N ALA A 547 -7.24 -34.15 5.45
CA ALA A 547 -6.28 -34.95 4.71
C ALA A 547 -6.05 -36.32 5.35
N TYR A 548 -6.01 -36.41 6.69
CA TYR A 548 -5.97 -37.71 7.38
C TYR A 548 -7.24 -38.52 7.09
N TYR A 549 -8.41 -37.90 7.27
CA TYR A 549 -9.69 -38.54 7.00
C TYR A 549 -9.78 -39.09 5.56
N ASN A 550 -9.49 -38.26 4.54
CA ASN A 550 -9.56 -38.70 3.14
C ASN A 550 -8.50 -39.75 2.79
N ARG A 551 -7.32 -39.72 3.43
CA ARG A 551 -6.32 -40.79 3.29
C ARG A 551 -6.78 -42.09 3.92
N GLY A 552 -7.40 -42.02 5.09
CA GLY A 552 -7.99 -43.17 5.77
C GLY A 552 -9.11 -43.80 4.94
N PHE A 553 -9.97 -42.98 4.35
CA PHE A 553 -11.00 -43.42 3.42
C PHE A 553 -10.40 -44.16 2.21
N ALA A 554 -9.41 -43.56 1.54
CA ALA A 554 -8.74 -44.18 0.40
C ALA A 554 -8.00 -45.48 0.76
N LYS A 555 -7.37 -45.56 1.94
CA LYS A 555 -6.75 -46.80 2.45
C LYS A 555 -7.78 -47.89 2.73
N SER A 556 -8.90 -47.54 3.34
CA SER A 556 -10.01 -48.47 3.60
C SER A 556 -10.57 -49.05 2.31
N ASP A 557 -10.76 -48.21 1.28
CA ASP A 557 -11.18 -48.64 -0.06
C ASP A 557 -10.20 -49.64 -0.70
N LEU A 558 -8.89 -49.46 -0.47
CA LEU A 558 -7.84 -50.37 -0.92
C LEU A 558 -7.63 -51.59 -0.01
N GLY A 559 -8.44 -51.72 1.05
CA GLY A 559 -8.39 -52.84 1.99
C GLY A 559 -7.45 -52.68 3.18
N ASP A 560 -6.66 -51.60 3.26
CA ASP A 560 -5.81 -51.27 4.42
C ASP A 560 -6.64 -50.63 5.54
N LYS A 561 -7.48 -51.44 6.17
CA LYS A 561 -8.38 -51.00 7.25
C LYS A 561 -7.62 -50.60 8.51
N GLN A 562 -6.48 -51.24 8.80
CA GLN A 562 -5.67 -50.91 9.97
C GLN A 562 -5.01 -49.53 9.80
N GLY A 563 -4.44 -49.25 8.62
CA GLY A 563 -3.92 -47.93 8.28
C GLY A 563 -4.99 -46.85 8.23
N ALA A 564 -6.22 -47.20 7.81
CA ALA A 564 -7.37 -46.30 7.89
C ALA A 564 -7.72 -45.91 9.33
N ILE A 565 -7.76 -46.87 10.27
CA ILE A 565 -8.01 -46.59 11.69
C ILE A 565 -6.95 -45.64 12.27
N GLN A 566 -5.68 -45.81 11.92
CA GLN A 566 -4.61 -44.91 12.36
C GLN A 566 -4.84 -43.48 11.87
N ASP A 567 -5.28 -43.31 10.62
CA ASP A 567 -5.57 -42.01 10.05
C ASP A 567 -6.80 -41.36 10.70
N TYR A 568 -7.89 -42.11 10.90
CA TYR A 568 -9.07 -41.60 11.59
C TYR A 568 -8.77 -41.24 13.06
N ASN A 569 -7.92 -41.99 13.76
CA ASN A 569 -7.45 -41.62 15.10
C ASN A 569 -6.80 -40.24 15.11
N GLN A 570 -5.97 -39.96 14.11
CA GLN A 570 -5.28 -38.68 14.02
C GLN A 570 -6.22 -37.54 13.61
N ALA A 571 -7.17 -37.78 12.71
CA ALA A 571 -8.24 -36.81 12.38
C ALA A 571 -9.06 -36.45 13.63
N ILE A 572 -9.47 -37.44 14.43
CA ILE A 572 -10.19 -37.26 15.71
C ILE A 572 -9.35 -36.47 16.72
N LYS A 573 -8.05 -36.72 16.79
CA LYS A 573 -7.15 -36.00 17.70
C LYS A 573 -7.09 -34.50 17.36
N ILE A 574 -7.13 -34.16 16.07
CA ILE A 574 -7.07 -32.79 15.59
C ILE A 574 -8.45 -32.11 15.71
N ASN A 575 -9.52 -32.79 15.32
CA ASN A 575 -10.89 -32.29 15.36
C ASN A 575 -11.84 -33.38 15.93
N PRO A 576 -12.10 -33.37 17.25
CA PRO A 576 -12.88 -34.40 17.92
C PRO A 576 -14.40 -34.25 17.78
N ASN A 577 -14.89 -33.21 17.10
CA ASN A 577 -16.31 -32.90 16.99
C ASN A 577 -16.90 -33.23 15.62
N ASP A 578 -16.15 -33.93 14.77
CA ASP A 578 -16.65 -34.43 13.49
C ASP A 578 -17.19 -35.85 13.64
N ALA A 579 -18.48 -36.05 13.38
CA ALA A 579 -19.15 -37.34 13.52
C ALA A 579 -18.64 -38.39 12.53
N ASP A 580 -18.23 -37.95 11.33
CA ASP A 580 -17.83 -38.87 10.26
C ASP A 580 -16.55 -39.60 10.63
N TYR A 581 -15.61 -38.94 11.33
CA TYR A 581 -14.35 -39.57 11.71
C TYR A 581 -14.57 -40.77 12.63
N TYR A 582 -15.51 -40.67 13.57
CA TYR A 582 -15.88 -41.80 14.43
C TYR A 582 -16.64 -42.86 13.64
N TYR A 583 -17.61 -42.45 12.81
CA TYR A 583 -18.40 -43.38 12.01
C TYR A 583 -17.52 -44.25 11.10
N PHE A 584 -16.62 -43.65 10.33
CA PHE A 584 -15.73 -44.38 9.42
C PHE A 584 -14.66 -45.21 10.15
N ARG A 585 -14.20 -44.78 11.34
CA ARG A 585 -13.36 -45.62 12.20
C ARG A 585 -14.12 -46.84 12.72
N GLY A 586 -15.38 -46.65 13.12
CA GLY A 586 -16.27 -47.73 13.55
C GLY A 586 -16.53 -48.74 12.44
N LEU A 587 -16.75 -48.29 11.20
CA LEU A 587 -16.84 -49.15 10.03
C LEU A 587 -15.58 -49.98 9.83
N ALA A 588 -14.41 -49.35 9.86
CA ALA A 588 -13.13 -50.04 9.69
C ALA A 588 -12.89 -51.09 10.79
N LYS A 589 -13.21 -50.78 12.06
CA LYS A 589 -13.13 -51.72 13.19
C LYS A 589 -14.10 -52.89 13.06
N SER A 590 -15.36 -52.62 12.71
CA SER A 590 -16.37 -53.66 12.50
C SER A 590 -15.93 -54.65 11.42
N ASN A 591 -15.35 -54.13 10.34
CA ASN A 591 -14.81 -54.91 9.22
C ASN A 591 -13.54 -55.71 9.57
N LEU A 592 -12.86 -55.40 10.68
CA LEU A 592 -11.75 -56.17 11.24
C LEU A 592 -12.21 -57.11 12.37
N GLY A 593 -13.51 -57.16 12.67
CA GLY A 593 -14.09 -57.99 13.73
C GLY A 593 -14.13 -57.35 15.11
N ASP A 594 -13.59 -56.13 15.29
CA ASP A 594 -13.72 -55.37 16.54
C ASP A 594 -15.11 -54.71 16.64
N LYS A 595 -16.12 -55.55 16.90
CA LYS A 595 -17.52 -55.11 17.01
C LYS A 595 -17.75 -54.22 18.23
N GLN A 596 -17.09 -54.50 19.35
CA GLN A 596 -17.23 -53.69 20.57
C GLN A 596 -16.64 -52.29 20.38
N GLY A 597 -15.44 -52.17 19.79
CA GLY A 597 -14.83 -50.90 19.45
C GLY A 597 -15.61 -50.14 18.38
N ALA A 598 -16.24 -50.84 17.43
CA ALA A 598 -17.16 -50.22 16.47
C ALA A 598 -18.40 -49.61 17.15
N ILE A 599 -19.03 -50.31 18.09
CA ILE A 599 -20.18 -49.79 18.86
C ILE A 599 -19.80 -48.51 19.63
N GLN A 600 -18.62 -48.47 20.25
CA GLN A 600 -18.13 -47.27 20.94
C GLN A 600 -18.00 -46.07 19.98
N ASP A 601 -17.47 -46.31 18.79
CA ASP A 601 -17.32 -45.28 17.77
C ASP A 601 -18.67 -44.81 17.21
N TYR A 602 -19.60 -45.72 16.93
CA TYR A 602 -20.95 -45.35 16.51
C TYR A 602 -21.71 -44.60 17.60
N ASN A 603 -21.55 -44.95 18.88
CA ASN A 603 -22.11 -44.18 19.99
C ASN A 603 -21.64 -42.72 19.96
N GLN A 604 -20.34 -42.50 19.72
CA GLN A 604 -19.79 -41.17 19.67
C GLN A 604 -20.23 -40.40 18.41
N ALA A 605 -20.27 -41.07 17.25
CA ALA A 605 -20.80 -40.48 16.02
C ALA A 605 -22.26 -40.04 16.19
N ILE A 606 -23.11 -40.87 16.80
CA ILE A 606 -24.51 -40.57 17.10
C ILE A 606 -24.65 -39.45 18.13
N LYS A 607 -23.77 -39.40 19.13
CA LYS A 607 -23.76 -38.31 20.12
C LYS A 607 -23.50 -36.95 19.45
N ILE A 608 -22.60 -36.92 18.46
CA ILE A 608 -22.25 -35.71 17.71
C ILE A 608 -23.35 -35.38 16.69
N ASN A 609 -23.82 -36.37 15.94
CA ASN A 609 -24.90 -36.25 14.97
C ASN A 609 -26.04 -37.27 15.25
N PRO A 610 -27.06 -36.88 16.03
CA PRO A 610 -28.18 -37.75 16.39
C PRO A 610 -29.10 -38.14 15.22
N ASN A 611 -28.95 -37.53 14.05
CA ASN A 611 -29.76 -37.79 12.86
C ASN A 611 -29.03 -38.67 11.83
N ASN A 612 -27.95 -39.36 12.20
CA ASN A 612 -27.24 -40.28 11.32
C ASN A 612 -27.88 -41.68 11.38
N ASP A 613 -28.87 -41.95 10.52
CA ASP A 613 -29.58 -43.23 10.44
C ASP A 613 -28.64 -44.40 10.14
N VAL A 614 -27.63 -44.17 9.30
CA VAL A 614 -26.66 -45.20 8.91
C VAL A 614 -25.77 -45.62 10.10
N ALA A 615 -25.39 -44.68 10.98
CA ALA A 615 -24.68 -44.98 12.21
C ALA A 615 -25.52 -45.82 13.18
N TYR A 616 -26.81 -45.54 13.32
CA TYR A 616 -27.73 -46.38 14.09
C TYR A 616 -27.83 -47.78 13.49
N ASN A 617 -28.06 -47.91 12.19
CA ASN A 617 -28.13 -49.22 11.52
C ASN A 617 -26.85 -50.04 11.74
N ASN A 618 -25.67 -49.42 11.56
CA ASN A 618 -24.39 -50.13 11.71
C ASN A 618 -24.05 -50.47 13.17
N ARG A 619 -24.52 -49.68 14.14
CA ARG A 619 -24.45 -50.05 15.56
C ARG A 619 -25.37 -51.22 15.87
N GLY A 620 -26.57 -51.23 15.31
CA GLY A 620 -27.51 -52.35 15.43
C GLY A 620 -26.94 -53.64 14.86
N LEU A 621 -26.29 -53.57 13.69
CA LEU A 621 -25.59 -54.70 13.08
C LEU A 621 -24.50 -55.24 14.00
N ALA A 622 -23.62 -54.37 14.52
CA ALA A 622 -22.56 -54.79 15.42
C ALA A 622 -23.09 -55.40 16.74
N LYS A 623 -24.21 -54.90 17.27
CA LYS A 623 -24.90 -55.51 18.44
C LYS A 623 -25.49 -56.87 18.12
N SER A 624 -26.14 -57.01 16.95
CA SER A 624 -26.69 -58.28 16.48
C SER A 624 -25.61 -59.35 16.33
N ASP A 625 -24.44 -58.98 15.79
CA ASP A 625 -23.27 -59.84 15.65
C ASP A 625 -22.73 -60.31 17.02
N LEU A 626 -22.89 -59.50 18.06
CA LEU A 626 -22.53 -59.83 19.46
C LEU A 626 -23.66 -60.54 20.23
N GLY A 627 -24.80 -60.82 19.59
CA GLY A 627 -25.94 -61.51 20.19
C GLY A 627 -26.95 -60.60 20.90
N ASP A 628 -26.72 -59.28 20.98
CA ASP A 628 -27.69 -58.31 21.53
C ASP A 628 -28.75 -57.96 20.47
N LYS A 629 -29.64 -58.92 20.20
CA LYS A 629 -30.70 -58.78 19.19
C LYS A 629 -31.75 -57.74 19.57
N GLN A 630 -32.10 -57.60 20.86
CA GLN A 630 -33.05 -56.58 21.29
C GLN A 630 -32.46 -55.17 21.17
N GLY A 631 -31.22 -54.95 21.59
CA GLY A 631 -30.53 -53.67 21.40
C GLY A 631 -30.30 -53.33 19.92
N ALA A 632 -30.10 -54.33 19.07
CA ALA A 632 -30.06 -54.16 17.62
C ALA A 632 -31.41 -53.67 17.06
N ILE A 633 -32.53 -54.29 17.45
CA ILE A 633 -33.89 -53.87 17.03
C ILE A 633 -34.18 -52.42 17.44
N GLN A 634 -33.75 -52.00 18.64
CA GLN A 634 -33.90 -50.60 19.07
C GLN A 634 -33.15 -49.63 18.15
N ASP A 635 -31.93 -49.98 17.75
CA ASP A 635 -31.14 -49.16 16.83
C ASP A 635 -31.75 -49.11 15.42
N TYR A 636 -32.21 -50.23 14.89
CA TYR A 636 -32.90 -50.26 13.60
C TYR A 636 -34.21 -49.46 13.63
N ASN A 637 -34.98 -49.53 14.72
CA ASN A 637 -36.17 -48.69 14.91
C ASN A 637 -35.82 -47.20 14.82
N GLN A 638 -34.72 -46.79 15.45
CA GLN A 638 -34.29 -45.40 15.43
C GLN A 638 -33.77 -44.99 14.04
N ALA A 639 -33.02 -45.85 13.35
CA ALA A 639 -32.59 -45.63 11.96
C ALA A 639 -33.79 -45.41 11.03
N ILE A 640 -34.83 -46.26 11.12
CA ILE A 640 -36.07 -46.16 10.34
C ILE A 640 -36.86 -44.89 10.71
N LYS A 641 -36.87 -44.52 12.00
CA LYS A 641 -37.54 -43.28 12.44
C LYS A 641 -36.89 -42.03 11.83
N ILE A 642 -35.55 -42.03 11.75
CA ILE A 642 -34.78 -40.93 11.14
C ILE A 642 -34.96 -40.94 9.61
N ASN A 643 -34.86 -42.12 8.99
CA ASN A 643 -35.00 -42.31 7.56
C ASN A 643 -35.92 -43.51 7.25
N PRO A 644 -37.21 -43.24 6.97
CA PRO A 644 -38.19 -44.28 6.62
C PRO A 644 -37.89 -45.04 5.32
N ASN A 645 -36.92 -44.59 4.52
CA ASN A 645 -36.49 -45.25 3.29
C ASN A 645 -35.16 -46.02 3.47
N ASN A 646 -34.71 -46.27 4.70
CA ASN A 646 -33.52 -47.08 4.95
C ASN A 646 -33.86 -48.58 4.84
N ASP A 647 -33.75 -49.13 3.64
CA ASP A 647 -34.02 -50.54 3.33
C ASP A 647 -33.15 -51.51 4.17
N ALA A 648 -31.87 -51.20 4.34
CA ALA A 648 -30.96 -52.00 5.14
C ALA A 648 -31.42 -52.12 6.60
N ALA A 649 -31.92 -51.04 7.22
CA ALA A 649 -32.44 -51.08 8.58
C ALA A 649 -33.69 -51.95 8.72
N TYR A 650 -34.60 -51.92 7.74
CA TYR A 650 -35.74 -52.85 7.70
C TYR A 650 -35.27 -54.29 7.56
N TYR A 651 -34.38 -54.56 6.60
CA TYR A 651 -33.83 -55.89 6.37
C TYR A 651 -33.17 -56.47 7.64
N ASN A 652 -32.28 -55.69 8.27
CA ASN A 652 -31.55 -56.12 9.46
C ASN A 652 -32.46 -56.30 10.68
N ARG A 653 -33.52 -55.47 10.80
CA ARG A 653 -34.54 -55.63 11.85
C ARG A 653 -35.37 -56.89 11.64
N GLY A 654 -35.75 -57.18 10.39
CA GLY A 654 -36.45 -58.41 10.04
C GLY A 654 -35.64 -59.65 10.43
N PHE A 655 -34.33 -59.65 10.11
CA PHE A 655 -33.42 -60.73 10.51
C PHE A 655 -33.34 -60.90 12.02
N ALA A 656 -33.13 -59.81 12.77
CA ALA A 656 -33.08 -59.88 14.22
C ALA A 656 -34.41 -60.36 14.86
N LYS A 657 -35.56 -59.99 14.29
CA LYS A 657 -36.88 -60.47 14.75
C LYS A 657 -37.10 -61.95 14.44
N TYR A 658 -36.68 -62.40 13.26
CA TYR A 658 -36.76 -63.80 12.86
C TYR A 658 -35.95 -64.69 13.82
N ASP A 659 -34.71 -64.28 14.14
CA ASP A 659 -33.84 -64.95 15.11
C ASP A 659 -34.48 -65.05 16.51
N LEU A 660 -35.31 -64.07 16.89
CA LEU A 660 -36.04 -64.05 18.17
C LEU A 660 -37.40 -64.78 18.11
N GLY A 661 -37.75 -65.38 16.96
CA GLY A 661 -38.99 -66.15 16.77
C GLY A 661 -40.21 -65.33 16.35
N ASP A 662 -40.10 -64.00 16.19
CA ASP A 662 -41.19 -63.14 15.70
C ASP A 662 -41.23 -63.12 14.17
N LYS A 663 -41.62 -64.27 13.59
CA LYS A 663 -41.65 -64.49 12.15
C LYS A 663 -42.59 -63.52 11.42
N GLN A 664 -43.74 -63.21 12.01
CA GLN A 664 -44.73 -62.34 11.36
C GLN A 664 -44.20 -60.90 11.24
N ALA A 665 -43.60 -60.35 12.29
CA ALA A 665 -43.02 -59.01 12.23
C ALA A 665 -41.75 -58.97 11.37
N ALA A 666 -41.02 -60.08 11.25
CA ALA A 666 -39.89 -60.20 10.33
C ALA A 666 -40.33 -60.11 8.86
N ILE A 667 -41.38 -60.85 8.48
CA ILE A 667 -41.97 -60.82 7.12
C ILE A 667 -42.41 -59.40 6.73
N GLN A 668 -43.03 -58.67 7.66
CA GLN A 668 -43.43 -57.28 7.41
C GLN A 668 -42.24 -56.37 7.09
N ASP A 669 -41.14 -56.53 7.83
CA ASP A 669 -39.92 -55.75 7.61
C ASP A 669 -39.24 -56.10 6.29
N TYR A 670 -39.17 -57.39 5.93
CA TYR A 670 -38.62 -57.81 4.64
C TYR A 670 -39.43 -57.28 3.46
N ASN A 671 -40.76 -57.36 3.53
CA ASN A 671 -41.63 -56.80 2.49
C ASN A 671 -41.43 -55.29 2.32
N GLN A 672 -41.21 -54.57 3.42
CA GLN A 672 -40.93 -53.14 3.36
C GLN A 672 -39.54 -52.84 2.78
N ALA A 673 -38.50 -53.62 3.15
CA ALA A 673 -37.17 -53.51 2.55
C ALA A 673 -37.20 -53.74 1.03
N ILE A 674 -37.91 -54.78 0.57
CA ILE A 674 -38.09 -55.08 -0.87
C ILE A 674 -38.86 -53.97 -1.58
N LYS A 675 -39.90 -53.42 -0.93
CA LYS A 675 -40.66 -52.30 -1.49
C LYS A 675 -39.79 -51.07 -1.73
N ILE A 676 -38.87 -50.79 -0.82
CA ILE A 676 -37.92 -49.66 -0.93
C ILE A 676 -36.84 -49.97 -1.98
N ASN A 677 -36.25 -51.17 -1.93
CA ASN A 677 -35.21 -51.61 -2.83
C ASN A 677 -35.49 -53.04 -3.35
N PRO A 678 -36.13 -53.18 -4.52
CA PRO A 678 -36.51 -54.48 -5.07
C PRO A 678 -35.32 -55.41 -5.39
N LYS A 679 -34.10 -54.87 -5.44
CA LYS A 679 -32.88 -55.65 -5.74
C LYS A 679 -32.34 -56.43 -4.53
N ILE A 680 -32.95 -56.29 -3.35
CA ILE A 680 -32.53 -56.95 -2.10
C ILE A 680 -32.95 -58.42 -2.03
N LEU A 681 -33.64 -58.98 -3.03
CA LEU A 681 -34.02 -60.40 -3.03
C LEU A 681 -32.82 -61.32 -2.82
N ASP A 682 -32.67 -61.81 -1.59
CA ASP A 682 -31.74 -62.84 -1.18
C ASP A 682 -32.51 -64.16 -1.02
N ILE A 683 -31.80 -65.28 -1.23
CA ILE A 683 -32.36 -66.65 -1.19
C ILE A 683 -33.04 -66.95 0.19
N PRO A 684 -32.43 -66.59 1.34
CA PRO A 684 -33.07 -66.65 2.66
C PRO A 684 -34.43 -65.94 2.77
N ILE A 685 -34.59 -64.71 2.26
CA ILE A 685 -35.87 -63.99 2.32
C ILE A 685 -36.95 -64.75 1.55
N GLN A 686 -36.62 -65.23 0.36
CA GLN A 686 -37.57 -65.96 -0.46
C GLN A 686 -38.04 -67.25 0.24
N THR A 687 -37.13 -67.95 0.91
CA THR A 687 -37.45 -69.17 1.67
C THR A 687 -38.32 -68.89 2.91
N ILE A 688 -38.13 -67.73 3.56
CA ILE A 688 -38.90 -67.30 4.74
C ILE A 688 -40.29 -66.77 4.34
N LEU A 689 -40.45 -66.21 3.13
CA LEU A 689 -41.75 -65.75 2.64
C LEU A 689 -42.62 -66.89 2.10
N GLU A 690 -42.00 -68.00 1.66
CA GLU A 690 -42.68 -69.16 1.07
C GLU A 690 -43.08 -70.25 2.11
N ASN A 691 -42.57 -70.19 3.35
CA ASN A 691 -42.87 -71.12 4.46
C ASN A 691 -43.49 -70.41 5.67
#